data_AF-A0A3D4H2H1-F1
#
_entry.id   AF-A0A3D4H2H1-F1
#
_cell.length_a   1.000
_cell.length_b   1.000
_cell.length_c   1.000
_cell.angle_alpha   90.00
_cell.angle_beta   90.00
_cell.angle_gamma   90.00
#
_symmetry.space_group_name_H-M   'P 1'
#
loop_
_entity.id
_entity.type
_entity.pdbx_description
1 polymer ?
#
loop_
_entity_poly.entity_id
_entity_poly.type
_entity_poly.pdbx_seq_one_letter_code
_entity_poly.pdbx_strand_id
1 'polypeptide(L)'
;MNRRELLWIPLLLVVGLAGLWTFLHYYREAFPAASLDFKLSREEVFERAEQYVTGLGYDTKEYDSAQIFSSSPMQQIFMEQTVGLEETNRLALEWLSIWTWSIRWYKPLQKEEFSVGLDPGGRIVRFSHNILESDEGASLEQDKAHTIAKEFLEEQQQFDLGGYELIARTSKERKARIDHTFTYRRNGFKVGDDGHYRLEVLVQGDRVGRFREYLKVPETFSRDYREVRSRANFLTSVFSVFWLTLVVAMLVVLIRAFKTQVLQWRTGMIVGILVAVATAAGTLNSIPLVSFSFDTTSSTSAFLMLFLVTSFINAVMLGGVICLAGVVGGAMGGQVLDSGSRDPLGRFSLRGLLSADFLRSTAVGYGIAGAMLGYVTVFYMIGSQYLGVWAPADVSDYDNAFSTVIPWIYPLLVGLTAATMEEFFFRLLAITLLLKWLKRPWLAVLLPAIVWAFLHSNYPIEPIYTRGLELTLVGVLFGIAFLRYGIWAPIIAHYAFNAFLTALPMMKSTSVYFQISGILVTGILLLPAIPALIAVIAGKGQEEAEEQEPLPVPVPEAEDTFPSEEEASAAPVPVVQNHHSTYELDNRKWLLVAIFGALGIALTWVFQVDRFASSATVSVSRSEAVEQAKEFCAKMGLDVSDYRQSVAFQNRSSLSSFTHLVRRAGSAKAESLAVEETELWRWHIRWFKPLEKEEIHVTVRSTGGITGYTHLIPEGQAGDELPVDQVRVLSEDAIASHLNRDVTDTQKYKLLEERSEKEEARMDHHFVWERIDRKVGDGEFRVTSRVQGSEVGSFGLIYKAPEKFLRDLRKQGPKEVIAGLFPVLLVLVTIVFTGIYFFRTYAAGEMSWGFPLRVGIVVAALQLINKINTSVTFFHNYDTSQAMWTFLGMQGIGFVTGIAGAGFIVMVLVALGNALIKSTFPNEFDVDGWGSLLNFREAVPRFWAHTVAMAASFVMLRLGLKNLGLYVKYEWMTEHLRPTGYELPHIDTYIPFIDVLSEGITAFIFPLVVLSVVLVWKRAVSKSWIILAGVLTVSVLPAALGPAQDMSHFVLLAALGLLSTGLPIILIVKVIRFNLMVYFIAAWSSGMVLGPGIGLLKRTSIEFYEINGFLIIVLGLIPLLLPLLAKLRAGDTRNTTAEA
;
A
#
# COMPACT_ATOMS: atom_id res chain seq x y z
N MET A 1 22.21 32.75 -33.72
CA MET A 1 22.30 33.19 -32.30
C MET A 1 22.08 34.69 -32.22
N ASN A 2 21.09 35.17 -31.45
CA ASN A 2 20.88 36.62 -31.31
C ASN A 2 22.00 37.26 -30.47
N ARG A 3 22.36 38.54 -30.73
CA ARG A 3 23.45 39.27 -30.02
C ARG A 3 23.38 39.19 -28.49
N ARG A 4 22.18 39.10 -27.93
CA ARG A 4 21.95 38.92 -26.48
C ARG A 4 22.36 37.52 -26.00
N GLU A 5 22.12 36.48 -26.79
CA GLU A 5 22.42 35.09 -26.42
C GLU A 5 23.92 34.79 -26.40
N LEU A 6 24.68 35.46 -27.27
CA LEU A 6 26.16 35.50 -27.27
C LEU A 6 26.74 36.06 -25.95
N LEU A 7 25.98 36.85 -25.21
CA LEU A 7 26.39 37.42 -23.92
C LEU A 7 25.87 36.59 -22.73
N TRP A 8 24.62 36.13 -22.78
CA TRP A 8 23.98 35.45 -21.65
C TRP A 8 24.53 34.04 -21.38
N ILE A 9 24.83 33.24 -22.40
CA ILE A 9 25.28 31.86 -22.19
C ILE A 9 26.66 31.81 -21.51
N PRO A 10 27.69 32.57 -21.96
CA PRO A 10 28.97 32.63 -21.25
C PRO A 10 28.84 33.13 -19.81
N LEU A 11 28.00 34.15 -19.57
CA LEU A 11 27.74 34.64 -18.22
C LEU A 11 27.12 33.56 -17.33
N LEU A 12 26.15 32.80 -17.85
CA LEU A 12 25.49 31.71 -17.11
C LEU A 12 26.47 30.58 -16.78
N LEU A 13 27.41 30.28 -17.67
CA LEU A 13 28.49 29.32 -17.40
C LEU A 13 29.46 29.84 -16.33
N VAL A 14 29.82 31.13 -16.36
CA VAL A 14 30.65 31.76 -15.31
C VAL A 14 29.94 31.71 -13.96
N VAL A 15 28.65 32.04 -13.90
CA VAL A 15 27.83 31.89 -12.68
C VAL A 15 27.75 30.43 -12.25
N GLY A 16 27.62 29.50 -13.19
CA GLY A 16 27.63 28.07 -12.92
C GLY A 16 28.95 27.59 -12.30
N LEU A 17 30.09 28.03 -12.83
CA LEU A 17 31.42 27.74 -12.29
C LEU A 17 31.63 28.37 -10.91
N ALA A 18 31.19 29.62 -10.72
CA ALA A 18 31.22 30.28 -9.41
C ALA A 18 30.32 29.56 -8.39
N GLY A 19 29.16 29.07 -8.81
CA GLY A 19 28.26 28.29 -7.98
C GLY A 19 28.85 26.93 -7.59
N LEU A 20 29.45 26.21 -8.56
CA LEU A 20 30.18 24.96 -8.29
C LEU A 20 31.35 25.20 -7.32
N TRP A 21 32.12 26.26 -7.52
CA TRP A 21 33.21 26.64 -6.60
C TRP A 21 32.67 26.93 -5.20
N THR A 22 31.59 27.70 -5.10
CA THR A 22 30.92 28.01 -3.83
C THR A 22 30.48 26.74 -3.11
N PHE A 23 29.85 25.82 -3.83
CA PHE A 23 29.43 24.52 -3.31
C PHE A 23 30.62 23.71 -2.79
N LEU A 24 31.68 23.55 -3.59
CA LEU A 24 32.84 22.74 -3.20
C LEU A 24 33.58 23.35 -2.00
N HIS A 25 33.63 24.68 -1.90
CA HIS A 25 34.32 25.39 -0.83
C HIS A 25 33.54 25.41 0.48
N TYR A 26 32.22 25.63 0.44
CA TYR A 26 31.36 25.79 1.62
C TYR A 26 30.45 24.57 1.89
N TYR A 27 30.74 23.41 1.30
CA TYR A 27 29.89 22.22 1.42
C TYR A 27 29.68 21.80 2.87
N ARG A 28 30.73 21.80 3.70
CA ARG A 28 30.66 21.29 5.08
C ARG A 28 29.87 22.21 6.00
N GLU A 29 29.90 23.50 5.70
CA GLU A 29 29.19 24.56 6.41
C GLU A 29 27.69 24.56 6.07
N ALA A 30 27.34 24.24 4.82
CA ALA A 30 25.95 24.19 4.36
C ALA A 30 25.27 22.84 4.59
N PHE A 31 26.00 21.73 4.41
CA PHE A 31 25.49 20.37 4.52
C PHE A 31 26.28 19.62 5.60
N PRO A 32 25.71 19.50 6.80
CA PRO A 32 26.29 18.71 7.86
C PRO A 32 26.43 17.26 7.36
N ALA A 33 27.65 16.71 7.39
CA ALA A 33 27.91 15.33 6.98
C ALA A 33 28.48 14.54 8.16
N ALA A 34 28.03 13.31 8.34
CA ALA A 34 28.58 12.43 9.36
C ALA A 34 30.07 12.18 9.09
N SER A 35 30.90 12.27 10.13
CA SER A 35 32.31 11.94 10.02
C SER A 35 32.48 10.42 10.09
N LEU A 36 32.32 9.75 8.96
CA LEU A 36 32.52 8.30 8.84
C LEU A 36 33.98 8.00 8.51
N ASP A 37 34.68 7.32 9.42
CA ASP A 37 36.00 6.75 9.18
C ASP A 37 35.88 5.23 9.02
N PHE A 38 35.78 4.77 7.76
CA PHE A 38 35.74 3.35 7.44
C PHE A 38 37.16 2.77 7.58
N LYS A 39 37.45 2.15 8.72
CA LYS A 39 38.74 1.49 8.96
C LYS A 39 38.87 0.15 8.24
N LEU A 40 37.75 -0.49 7.94
CA LEU A 40 37.66 -1.79 7.27
C LEU A 40 36.94 -1.65 5.94
N SER A 41 37.41 -2.37 4.93
CA SER A 41 36.71 -2.60 3.68
C SER A 41 35.48 -3.49 3.87
N ARG A 42 34.61 -3.52 2.87
CA ARG A 42 33.37 -4.31 2.91
C ARG A 42 33.67 -5.81 3.11
N GLU A 43 34.69 -6.30 2.42
CA GLU A 43 35.17 -7.67 2.50
C GLU A 43 35.77 -7.97 3.88
N GLU A 44 36.61 -7.08 4.43
CA GLU A 44 37.17 -7.24 5.78
C GLU A 44 36.10 -7.21 6.87
N VAL A 45 35.07 -6.38 6.70
CA VAL A 45 33.89 -6.37 7.59
C VAL A 45 33.16 -7.71 7.54
N PHE A 46 32.97 -8.29 6.36
CA PHE A 46 32.36 -9.61 6.21
C PHE A 46 33.21 -10.70 6.86
N GLU A 47 34.51 -10.74 6.58
CA GLU A 47 35.44 -11.72 7.15
C GLU A 47 35.49 -11.64 8.67
N ARG A 48 35.52 -10.42 9.24
CA ARG A 48 35.51 -10.22 10.69
C ARG A 48 34.19 -10.67 11.32
N ALA A 49 33.07 -10.41 10.66
CA ALA A 49 31.76 -10.86 11.12
C ALA A 49 31.64 -12.39 11.05
N GLU A 50 32.16 -13.01 10.00
CA GLU A 50 32.21 -14.48 9.85
C GLU A 50 33.15 -15.12 10.88
N GLN A 51 34.31 -14.54 11.12
CA GLN A 51 35.24 -14.96 12.19
C GLN A 51 34.59 -14.88 13.56
N TYR A 52 33.77 -13.86 13.81
CA TYR A 52 33.03 -13.73 15.06
C TYR A 52 31.99 -14.85 15.23
N VAL A 53 31.19 -15.14 14.19
CA VAL A 53 30.19 -16.23 14.22
C VAL A 53 30.86 -17.61 14.36
N THR A 54 31.96 -17.85 13.65
CA THR A 54 32.73 -19.10 13.74
C THR A 54 33.46 -19.24 15.07
N GLY A 55 33.93 -18.13 15.66
CA GLY A 55 34.48 -18.07 17.02
C GLY A 55 33.46 -18.45 18.10
N LEU A 56 32.16 -18.20 17.86
CA LEU A 56 31.06 -18.68 18.71
C LEU A 56 30.67 -20.15 18.44
N GLY A 57 31.37 -20.83 17.52
CA GLY A 57 31.19 -22.25 17.23
C GLY A 57 30.13 -22.59 16.17
N TYR A 58 29.72 -21.62 15.35
CA TYR A 58 28.76 -21.83 14.26
C TYR A 58 29.44 -21.86 12.88
N ASP A 59 28.93 -22.66 11.93
CA ASP A 59 29.43 -22.69 10.54
C ASP A 59 28.47 -21.93 9.60
N THR A 60 29.01 -20.98 8.85
CA THR A 60 28.30 -20.12 7.91
C THR A 60 28.36 -20.62 6.45
N LYS A 61 29.15 -21.65 6.14
CA LYS A 61 29.44 -22.06 4.74
C LYS A 61 28.22 -22.45 3.92
N GLU A 62 27.20 -23.01 4.55
CA GLU A 62 25.96 -23.43 3.87
C GLU A 62 24.89 -22.33 3.81
N TYR A 63 25.16 -21.13 4.33
CA TYR A 63 24.21 -20.04 4.39
C TYR A 63 24.40 -19.08 3.21
N ASP A 64 23.29 -18.59 2.67
CA ASP A 64 23.32 -17.39 1.83
C ASP A 64 23.63 -16.19 2.72
N SER A 65 24.35 -15.19 2.20
CA SER A 65 24.68 -13.99 2.95
C SER A 65 24.28 -12.72 2.23
N ALA A 66 23.99 -11.69 3.03
CA ALA A 66 23.71 -10.35 2.56
C ALA A 66 24.31 -9.33 3.53
N GLN A 67 24.70 -8.18 3.01
CA GLN A 67 25.35 -7.11 3.78
C GLN A 67 24.83 -5.75 3.33
N ILE A 68 24.57 -4.88 4.29
CA ILE A 68 24.20 -3.48 4.07
C ILE A 68 24.95 -2.57 5.05
N PHE A 69 25.13 -1.32 4.67
CA PHE A 69 25.45 -0.24 5.61
C PHE A 69 24.18 0.55 5.92
N SER A 70 23.94 0.86 7.19
CA SER A 70 22.75 1.60 7.60
C SER A 70 22.99 2.41 8.88
N SER A 71 22.22 3.48 9.02
CA SER A 71 22.08 4.22 10.28
C SER A 71 20.90 3.71 11.11
N SER A 72 20.85 4.10 12.38
CA SER A 72 19.63 4.06 13.19
C SER A 72 18.98 5.44 13.23
N PRO A 73 18.00 5.76 12.36
CA PRO A 73 17.65 7.15 12.04
C PRO A 73 17.10 7.93 13.24
N MET A 74 16.28 7.32 14.08
CA MET A 74 15.71 8.00 15.25
C MET A 74 16.78 8.37 16.27
N GLN A 75 17.80 7.52 16.43
CA GLN A 75 18.91 7.77 17.36
C GLN A 75 19.83 8.84 16.80
N GLN A 76 20.11 8.79 15.50
CA GLN A 76 20.84 9.84 14.79
C GLN A 76 20.17 11.20 14.96
N ILE A 77 18.89 11.30 14.60
CA ILE A 77 18.12 12.56 14.66
C ILE A 77 18.06 13.09 16.09
N PHE A 78 17.79 12.22 17.07
CA PHE A 78 17.79 12.60 18.48
C PHE A 78 19.13 13.17 18.93
N MET A 79 20.24 12.50 18.62
CA MET A 79 21.59 12.96 18.94
C MET A 79 21.89 14.32 18.30
N GLU A 80 21.66 14.44 17.00
CA GLU A 80 21.98 15.65 16.23
C GLU A 80 21.16 16.87 16.67
N GLN A 81 19.88 16.69 17.03
CA GLN A 81 19.04 17.78 17.54
C GLN A 81 19.37 18.15 18.99
N THR A 82 19.84 17.19 19.80
CA THR A 82 20.03 17.39 21.23
C THR A 82 21.42 17.93 21.58
N VAL A 83 22.47 17.36 20.99
CA VAL A 83 23.87 17.73 21.31
C VAL A 83 24.62 18.36 20.13
N GLY A 84 23.99 18.41 18.95
CA GLY A 84 24.61 18.92 17.72
C GLY A 84 25.46 17.87 16.99
N LEU A 85 25.76 18.12 15.72
CA LEU A 85 26.48 17.15 14.87
C LEU A 85 27.92 16.91 15.32
N GLU A 86 28.65 17.95 15.75
CA GLU A 86 30.05 17.81 16.15
C GLU A 86 30.19 16.84 17.33
N GLU A 87 29.38 17.05 18.38
CA GLU A 87 29.35 16.16 19.53
C GLU A 87 28.80 14.79 19.18
N THR A 88 27.79 14.71 18.30
CA THR A 88 27.28 13.42 17.78
C THR A 88 28.38 12.62 17.09
N ASN A 89 29.15 13.25 16.20
CA ASN A 89 30.27 12.63 15.51
C ASN A 89 31.36 12.20 16.49
N ARG A 90 31.70 13.02 17.49
CA ARG A 90 32.67 12.69 18.53
C ARG A 90 32.23 11.45 19.32
N LEU A 91 31.00 11.43 19.81
CA LEU A 91 30.44 10.31 20.57
C LEU A 91 30.33 9.05 19.69
N ALA A 92 30.00 9.20 18.41
CA ALA A 92 29.89 8.08 17.50
C ALA A 92 31.24 7.45 17.11
N LEU A 93 32.31 8.25 17.04
CA LEU A 93 33.67 7.75 16.82
C LEU A 93 34.27 7.09 18.06
N GLU A 94 33.87 7.56 19.25
CA GLU A 94 34.45 7.08 20.51
C GLU A 94 33.74 5.84 21.06
N TRP A 95 32.40 5.78 21.06
CA TRP A 95 31.69 4.74 21.84
C TRP A 95 30.25 4.41 21.41
N LEU A 96 29.54 5.25 20.62
CA LEU A 96 28.14 5.02 20.26
C LEU A 96 27.94 4.64 18.79
N SER A 97 27.47 3.42 18.53
CA SER A 97 27.27 2.94 17.15
C SER A 97 25.92 3.38 16.57
N ILE A 98 25.89 4.59 16.01
CA ILE A 98 24.71 5.10 15.27
C ILE A 98 24.66 4.50 13.86
N TRP A 99 25.84 4.25 13.27
CA TRP A 99 26.02 3.68 11.94
C TRP A 99 26.61 2.29 12.05
N THR A 100 26.08 1.35 11.27
CA THR A 100 26.51 -0.04 11.34
C THR A 100 26.53 -0.70 9.97
N TRP A 101 27.59 -1.47 9.73
CA TRP A 101 27.56 -2.56 8.75
C TRP A 101 26.80 -3.73 9.34
N SER A 102 25.73 -4.16 8.69
CA SER A 102 24.97 -5.33 9.08
C SER A 102 25.20 -6.45 8.08
N ILE A 103 25.64 -7.60 8.57
CA ILE A 103 25.82 -8.84 7.82
C ILE A 103 24.80 -9.85 8.32
N ARG A 104 24.11 -10.52 7.40
CA ARG A 104 23.09 -11.52 7.68
C ARG A 104 23.40 -12.80 6.93
N TRP A 105 23.31 -13.93 7.60
CA TRP A 105 23.38 -15.27 7.02
C TRP A 105 22.05 -15.98 7.22
N TYR A 106 21.47 -16.52 6.15
CA TYR A 106 20.17 -17.19 6.21
C TYR A 106 20.11 -18.38 5.26
N LYS A 107 19.17 -19.31 5.52
CA LYS A 107 18.81 -20.40 4.60
C LYS A 107 17.35 -20.26 4.17
N PRO A 108 17.03 -20.32 2.87
CA PRO A 108 15.65 -20.31 2.40
C PRO A 108 14.83 -21.41 3.08
N LEU A 109 13.58 -21.10 3.43
CA LEU A 109 12.63 -22.01 4.10
C LEU A 109 13.04 -22.50 5.51
N GLN A 110 14.13 -21.98 6.09
CA GLN A 110 14.60 -22.32 7.44
C GLN A 110 14.47 -21.12 8.38
N LYS A 111 14.20 -21.35 9.67
CA LYS A 111 14.11 -20.26 10.64
C LYS A 111 15.49 -19.74 11.03
N GLU A 112 16.45 -20.65 11.13
CA GLU A 112 17.80 -20.36 11.59
C GLU A 112 18.48 -19.32 10.68
N GLU A 113 18.93 -18.24 11.32
CA GLU A 113 19.70 -17.18 10.69
C GLU A 113 20.58 -16.50 11.72
N PHE A 114 21.68 -15.93 11.24
CA PHE A 114 22.61 -15.14 12.01
C PHE A 114 22.61 -13.71 11.49
N SER A 115 22.80 -12.73 12.38
CA SER A 115 23.17 -11.39 11.97
C SER A 115 24.23 -10.80 12.90
N VAL A 116 25.15 -10.05 12.33
CA VAL A 116 26.20 -9.34 13.05
C VAL A 116 26.24 -7.90 12.57
N GLY A 117 26.33 -6.95 13.51
CA GLY A 117 26.50 -5.54 13.24
C GLY A 117 27.88 -5.08 13.68
N LEU A 118 28.58 -4.31 12.83
CA LEU A 118 29.86 -3.68 13.12
C LEU A 118 29.75 -2.17 12.98
N ASP A 119 30.36 -1.41 13.88
CA ASP A 119 30.55 0.04 13.69
C ASP A 119 31.61 0.32 12.60
N PRO A 120 31.74 1.57 12.09
CA PRO A 120 32.76 1.91 11.09
C PRO A 120 34.20 1.64 11.55
N GLY A 121 34.44 1.57 12.86
CA GLY A 121 35.72 1.24 13.46
C GLY A 121 36.02 -0.26 13.51
N GLY A 122 35.05 -1.13 13.20
CA GLY A 122 35.18 -2.58 13.18
C GLY A 122 34.86 -3.28 14.50
N ARG A 123 34.28 -2.60 15.49
CA ARG A 123 33.82 -3.22 16.74
C ARG A 123 32.49 -3.93 16.50
N ILE A 124 32.31 -5.10 17.12
CA ILE A 124 31.05 -5.84 17.08
C ILE A 124 30.07 -5.16 18.04
N VAL A 125 28.94 -4.71 17.52
CA VAL A 125 27.96 -3.88 18.27
C VAL A 125 26.57 -4.52 18.29
N ARG A 126 26.39 -5.54 17.46
CA ARG A 126 25.17 -6.36 17.40
C ARG A 126 25.49 -7.78 17.01
N PHE A 127 24.80 -8.73 17.62
CA PHE A 127 24.76 -10.13 17.21
C PHE A 127 23.35 -10.68 17.44
N SER A 128 22.87 -11.55 16.55
CA SER A 128 21.64 -12.32 16.77
C SER A 128 21.71 -13.69 16.11
N HIS A 129 21.30 -14.73 16.83
CA HIS A 129 20.99 -16.07 16.34
C HIS A 129 19.49 -16.32 16.52
N ASN A 130 18.76 -16.40 15.41
CA ASN A 130 17.31 -16.56 15.42
C ASN A 130 16.94 -18.00 15.11
N ILE A 131 16.54 -18.77 16.12
CA ILE A 131 16.14 -20.18 16.00
C ILE A 131 14.63 -20.37 16.25
N LEU A 132 14.08 -21.57 16.02
CA LEU A 132 12.68 -21.85 16.35
C LEU A 132 12.50 -21.88 17.86
N GLU A 133 11.31 -21.53 18.32
CA GLU A 133 10.94 -21.72 19.74
C GLU A 133 10.88 -23.20 20.18
N SER A 134 10.87 -24.14 19.24
CA SER A 134 10.86 -25.58 19.51
C SER A 134 12.25 -26.21 19.55
N ASP A 135 13.29 -25.48 19.17
CA ASP A 135 14.65 -26.00 19.11
C ASP A 135 15.18 -26.28 20.53
N GLU A 136 15.94 -27.36 20.66
CA GLU A 136 16.48 -27.82 21.94
C GLU A 136 17.52 -26.84 22.52
N GLY A 137 17.61 -26.80 23.84
CA GLY A 137 18.61 -26.05 24.57
C GLY A 137 18.50 -26.30 26.06
N ALA A 138 19.44 -25.78 26.86
CA ALA A 138 19.35 -25.93 28.30
C ALA A 138 18.14 -25.16 28.89
N SER A 139 17.68 -25.58 30.06
CA SER A 139 16.72 -24.84 30.89
C SER A 139 17.43 -24.38 32.14
N LEU A 140 18.27 -23.35 31.99
CA LEU A 140 19.06 -22.83 33.10
C LEU A 140 18.23 -21.93 34.02
N GLU A 141 18.59 -21.92 35.30
CA GLU A 141 18.13 -20.89 36.25
C GLU A 141 18.63 -19.51 35.82
N GLN A 142 17.83 -18.47 36.11
CA GLN A 142 18.12 -17.10 35.66
C GLN A 142 19.50 -16.61 36.11
N ASP A 143 19.93 -16.92 37.33
CA ASP A 143 21.25 -16.51 37.84
C ASP A 143 22.41 -17.16 37.08
N LYS A 144 22.27 -18.42 36.65
CA LYS A 144 23.29 -19.09 35.83
C LYS A 144 23.36 -18.49 34.42
N ALA A 145 22.20 -18.20 33.83
CA ALA A 145 22.14 -17.51 32.54
C ALA A 145 22.68 -16.08 32.63
N HIS A 146 22.46 -15.40 33.77
CA HIS A 146 23.03 -14.09 34.04
C HIS A 146 24.57 -14.16 34.09
N THR A 147 25.15 -15.17 34.75
CA THR A 147 26.60 -15.40 34.71
C THR A 147 27.12 -15.53 33.28
N ILE A 148 26.46 -16.34 32.43
CA ILE A 148 26.83 -16.47 31.00
C ILE A 148 26.77 -15.12 30.28
N ALA A 149 25.73 -14.32 30.54
CA ALA A 149 25.61 -12.99 29.94
C ALA A 149 26.72 -12.03 30.41
N LYS A 150 27.10 -12.08 31.69
CA LYS A 150 28.20 -11.27 32.25
C LYS A 150 29.55 -11.69 31.68
N GLU A 151 29.87 -12.97 31.70
CA GLU A 151 31.09 -13.53 31.12
C GLU A 151 31.20 -13.16 29.63
N PHE A 152 30.11 -13.25 28.88
CA PHE A 152 30.10 -12.82 27.49
C PHE A 152 30.39 -11.31 27.34
N LEU A 153 29.79 -10.45 28.16
CA LEU A 153 30.02 -8.99 28.08
C LEU A 153 31.45 -8.61 28.50
N GLU A 154 31.98 -9.22 29.55
CA GLU A 154 33.30 -8.91 30.12
C GLU A 154 34.43 -9.56 29.31
N GLU A 155 34.31 -10.84 28.95
CA GLU A 155 35.37 -11.61 28.30
C GLU A 155 35.31 -11.55 26.77
N GLN A 156 34.13 -11.60 26.16
CA GLN A 156 34.02 -11.61 24.69
C GLN A 156 33.85 -10.20 24.11
N GLN A 157 33.01 -9.37 24.74
CA GLN A 157 32.75 -8.00 24.27
C GLN A 157 33.63 -6.94 24.95
N GLN A 158 34.40 -7.31 25.98
CA GLN A 158 35.36 -6.43 26.67
C GLN A 158 34.72 -5.19 27.31
N PHE A 159 33.47 -5.29 27.77
CA PHE A 159 32.81 -4.24 28.56
C PHE A 159 33.14 -4.37 30.06
N ASP A 160 33.41 -3.24 30.71
CA ASP A 160 33.46 -3.16 32.18
C ASP A 160 32.05 -2.92 32.74
N LEU A 161 31.45 -3.96 33.33
CA LEU A 161 30.11 -3.90 33.91
C LEU A 161 30.03 -3.09 35.22
N GLY A 162 31.16 -2.70 35.83
CA GLY A 162 31.16 -1.82 37.01
C GLY A 162 30.53 -0.45 36.73
N GLY A 163 30.52 -0.02 35.47
CA GLY A 163 29.87 1.20 34.99
C GLY A 163 28.39 1.05 34.60
N TYR A 164 27.74 -0.09 34.86
CA TYR A 164 26.39 -0.38 34.39
C TYR A 164 25.43 -0.82 35.51
N GLU A 165 24.17 -0.43 35.41
CA GLU A 165 23.04 -0.87 36.23
C GLU A 165 22.21 -1.90 35.44
N LEU A 166 21.89 -3.05 36.03
CA LEU A 166 20.95 -4.00 35.44
C LEU A 166 19.50 -3.52 35.68
N ILE A 167 18.81 -3.13 34.60
CA ILE A 167 17.48 -2.48 34.67
C ILE A 167 16.32 -3.40 34.28
N ALA A 168 16.59 -4.54 33.61
CA ALA A 168 15.54 -5.49 33.27
C ALA A 168 16.05 -6.93 33.24
N ARG A 169 15.19 -7.86 33.67
CA ARG A 169 15.39 -9.31 33.61
C ARG A 169 14.13 -9.96 33.05
N THR A 170 14.29 -10.89 32.12
CA THR A 170 13.18 -11.64 31.54
C THR A 170 13.55 -13.12 31.48
N SER A 171 12.64 -13.98 31.93
CA SER A 171 12.72 -15.44 31.77
C SER A 171 11.53 -15.89 30.93
N LYS A 172 11.79 -16.63 29.84
CA LYS A 172 10.76 -17.11 28.94
C LYS A 172 10.94 -18.59 28.67
N GLU A 173 10.01 -19.40 29.18
CA GLU A 173 9.99 -20.82 28.91
C GLU A 173 9.55 -21.09 27.46
N ARG A 174 10.36 -21.89 26.76
CA ARG A 174 10.12 -22.42 25.43
C ARG A 174 9.81 -23.91 25.53
N LYS A 175 9.47 -24.54 24.40
CA LYS A 175 9.07 -25.95 24.40
C LYS A 175 10.17 -26.89 24.93
N ALA A 176 11.44 -26.56 24.65
CA ALA A 176 12.58 -27.42 24.93
C ALA A 176 13.80 -26.67 25.51
N ARG A 177 13.60 -25.44 26.02
CA ARG A 177 14.64 -24.59 26.65
C ARG A 177 14.03 -23.44 27.43
N ILE A 178 14.84 -22.69 28.17
CA ILE A 178 14.46 -21.38 28.74
C ILE A 178 15.36 -20.29 28.16
N ASP A 179 14.74 -19.23 27.63
CA ASP A 179 15.46 -18.06 27.13
C ASP A 179 15.46 -16.95 28.20
N HIS A 180 16.61 -16.37 28.50
CA HIS A 180 16.78 -15.28 29.46
C HIS A 180 17.27 -14.00 28.79
N THR A 181 16.68 -12.85 29.10
CA THR A 181 17.15 -11.54 28.58
C THR A 181 17.54 -10.61 29.72
N PHE A 182 18.69 -9.97 29.58
CA PHE A 182 19.24 -9.00 30.53
C PHE A 182 19.47 -7.67 29.83
N THR A 183 18.97 -6.58 30.40
CA THR A 183 19.22 -5.22 29.89
C THR A 183 19.93 -4.38 30.93
N TYR A 184 21.06 -3.80 30.53
CA TYR A 184 21.89 -2.95 31.36
C TYR A 184 21.83 -1.50 30.85
N ARG A 185 21.83 -0.54 31.77
CA ARG A 185 21.92 0.90 31.51
C ARG A 185 23.27 1.40 32.01
N ARG A 186 23.97 2.22 31.22
CA ARG A 186 25.23 2.82 31.65
C ARG A 186 25.01 3.89 32.70
N ASN A 187 25.79 3.86 33.77
CA ASN A 187 25.76 4.86 34.84
C ASN A 187 26.42 6.16 34.38
N GLY A 188 25.83 7.30 34.75
CA GLY A 188 26.39 8.62 34.51
C GLY A 188 26.46 9.06 33.04
N PHE A 189 25.89 8.28 32.11
CA PHE A 189 25.81 8.63 30.70
C PHE A 189 24.35 8.97 30.32
N LYS A 190 24.13 10.21 29.88
CA LYS A 190 22.80 10.72 29.50
C LYS A 190 22.91 11.76 28.39
N VAL A 191 22.10 11.61 27.35
CA VAL A 191 21.95 12.57 26.24
C VAL A 191 20.61 13.26 26.39
N GLY A 192 20.60 14.59 26.39
CA GLY A 192 19.38 15.38 26.58
C GLY A 192 18.64 15.04 27.85
N ASP A 193 17.31 15.10 27.78
CA ASP A 193 16.46 14.93 28.96
C ASP A 193 16.35 13.47 29.43
N ASP A 194 16.55 12.47 28.57
CA ASP A 194 16.38 11.05 28.94
C ASP A 194 17.00 10.01 27.97
N GLY A 195 18.03 10.38 27.21
CA GLY A 195 18.70 9.49 26.27
C GLY A 195 19.75 8.60 26.96
N HIS A 196 19.43 7.34 27.22
CA HIS A 196 20.32 6.41 27.94
C HIS A 196 20.96 5.37 27.02
N TYR A 197 22.24 5.08 27.24
CA TYR A 197 22.93 3.98 26.56
C TYR A 197 22.63 2.65 27.25
N ARG A 198 22.22 1.65 26.46
CA ARG A 198 21.80 0.34 26.94
C ARG A 198 22.53 -0.80 26.23
N LEU A 199 22.81 -1.86 26.99
CA LEU A 199 23.26 -3.16 26.49
C LEU A 199 22.14 -4.17 26.71
N GLU A 200 21.86 -5.01 25.73
CA GLU A 200 20.91 -6.13 25.86
C GLU A 200 21.59 -7.43 25.45
N VAL A 201 21.45 -8.46 26.29
CA VAL A 201 21.92 -9.82 26.02
C VAL A 201 20.76 -10.81 26.17
N LEU A 202 20.55 -11.64 25.15
CA LEU A 202 19.65 -12.80 25.19
C LEU A 202 20.51 -14.06 25.30
N VAL A 203 20.27 -14.86 26.33
CA VAL A 203 20.79 -16.22 26.48
C VAL A 203 19.68 -17.20 26.10
N GLN A 204 19.89 -17.96 25.04
CA GLN A 204 18.98 -19.00 24.55
C GLN A 204 19.45 -20.35 25.12
N GLY A 205 18.80 -20.80 26.20
CA GLY A 205 19.26 -21.96 26.96
C GLY A 205 20.60 -21.72 27.66
N ASP A 206 21.68 -22.25 27.10
CA ASP A 206 23.05 -22.15 27.61
C ASP A 206 24.00 -21.36 26.71
N ARG A 207 23.49 -20.71 25.66
CA ARG A 207 24.31 -19.92 24.71
C ARG A 207 23.77 -18.51 24.54
N VAL A 208 24.66 -17.55 24.29
CA VAL A 208 24.23 -16.20 23.90
C VAL A 208 23.64 -16.25 22.49
N GLY A 209 22.37 -15.89 22.36
CA GLY A 209 21.65 -15.81 21.09
C GLY A 209 21.39 -14.38 20.63
N ARG A 210 21.65 -13.36 21.46
CA ARG A 210 21.61 -11.95 21.03
C ARG A 210 22.51 -11.08 21.88
N PHE A 211 23.14 -10.11 21.23
CA PHE A 211 23.78 -8.96 21.86
C PHE A 211 23.44 -7.70 21.06
N ARG A 212 23.17 -6.57 21.73
CA ARG A 212 23.12 -5.26 21.08
C ARG A 212 23.45 -4.15 22.06
N GLU A 213 24.19 -3.16 21.59
CA GLU A 213 24.22 -1.82 22.19
C GLU A 213 23.27 -0.88 21.44
N TYR A 214 22.64 0.06 22.15
CA TYR A 214 21.82 1.10 21.54
C TYR A 214 21.60 2.29 22.49
N LEU A 215 21.32 3.45 21.90
CA LEU A 215 20.78 4.59 22.63
C LEU A 215 19.24 4.46 22.69
N LYS A 216 18.67 4.39 23.89
CA LYS A 216 17.22 4.49 24.10
C LYS A 216 16.82 5.95 23.88
N VAL A 217 16.07 6.19 22.81
CA VAL A 217 15.48 7.50 22.52
C VAL A 217 14.25 7.70 23.41
N PRO A 218 14.10 8.86 24.07
CA PRO A 218 12.92 9.17 24.86
C PRO A 218 11.62 9.03 24.06
N GLU A 219 10.57 8.50 24.69
CA GLU A 219 9.25 8.37 24.05
C GLU A 219 8.71 9.75 23.62
N THR A 220 8.87 10.76 24.47
CA THR A 220 8.42 12.14 24.23
C THR A 220 9.01 12.69 22.93
N PHE A 221 10.34 12.65 22.79
CA PHE A 221 11.03 13.05 21.56
C PHE A 221 10.51 12.30 20.33
N SER A 222 10.37 10.98 20.42
CA SER A 222 9.89 10.16 19.30
C SER A 222 8.45 10.52 18.90
N ARG A 223 7.59 10.89 19.86
CA ARG A 223 6.21 11.33 19.62
C ARG A 223 6.19 12.72 19.00
N ASP A 224 6.95 13.66 19.53
CA ASP A 224 7.05 15.03 19.02
C ASP A 224 7.60 15.05 17.59
N TYR A 225 8.63 14.25 17.31
CA TYR A 225 9.16 14.11 15.96
C TYR A 225 8.13 13.51 14.99
N ARG A 226 7.36 12.48 15.41
CA ARG A 226 6.26 11.94 14.59
C ARG A 226 5.18 12.98 14.31
N GLU A 227 4.89 13.85 15.27
CA GLU A 227 3.92 14.95 15.14
C GLU A 227 4.37 15.94 14.06
N VAL A 228 5.63 16.38 14.11
CA VAL A 228 6.23 17.27 13.09
C VAL A 228 6.23 16.60 11.71
N ARG A 229 6.65 15.33 11.62
CA ARG A 229 6.65 14.58 10.34
C ARG A 229 5.23 14.39 9.79
N SER A 230 4.24 14.23 10.65
CA SER A 230 2.85 14.12 10.26
C SER A 230 2.33 15.40 9.61
N ARG A 231 2.66 16.57 10.18
CA ARG A 231 2.35 17.88 9.57
C ARG A 231 3.03 18.06 8.22
N ALA A 232 4.29 17.62 8.11
CA ALA A 232 5.07 17.64 6.87
C ALA A 232 4.41 16.78 5.77
N ASN A 233 3.99 15.56 6.11
CA ASN A 233 3.27 14.65 5.21
C ASN A 233 1.90 15.20 4.80
N PHE A 234 1.19 15.86 5.71
CA PHE A 234 -0.07 16.52 5.38
C PHE A 234 0.13 17.65 4.37
N LEU A 235 1.19 18.46 4.52
CA LEU A 235 1.53 19.50 3.56
C LEU A 235 1.80 18.91 2.16
N THR A 236 2.63 17.86 2.06
CA THR A 236 2.82 17.11 0.80
C THR A 236 1.50 16.56 0.24
N SER A 237 0.61 16.07 1.10
CA SER A 237 -0.70 15.54 0.68
C SER A 237 -1.60 16.62 0.07
N VAL A 238 -1.61 17.82 0.65
CA VAL A 238 -2.33 18.98 0.08
C VAL A 238 -1.84 19.28 -1.34
N PHE A 239 -0.52 19.31 -1.55
CA PHE A 239 0.03 19.59 -2.87
C PHE A 239 -0.11 18.43 -3.87
N SER A 240 -0.21 17.20 -3.38
CA SER A 240 -0.54 16.01 -4.20
C SER A 240 -1.91 16.13 -4.88
N VAL A 241 -2.86 16.85 -4.30
CA VAL A 241 -4.17 17.12 -4.94
C VAL A 241 -4.02 17.96 -6.20
N PHE A 242 -3.13 18.97 -6.20
CA PHE A 242 -2.85 19.77 -7.38
C PHE A 242 -2.14 18.95 -8.46
N TRP A 243 -1.21 18.07 -8.08
CA TRP A 243 -0.59 17.13 -9.01
C TRP A 243 -1.61 16.15 -9.62
N LEU A 244 -2.54 15.61 -8.81
CA LEU A 244 -3.61 14.74 -9.32
C LEU A 244 -4.52 15.51 -10.30
N THR A 245 -4.82 16.78 -10.00
CA THR A 245 -5.58 17.66 -10.91
C THR A 245 -4.85 17.84 -12.24
N LEU A 246 -3.51 17.96 -12.21
CA LEU A 246 -2.67 18.00 -13.40
C LEU A 246 -2.70 16.66 -14.18
N VAL A 247 -2.69 15.51 -13.51
CA VAL A 247 -2.87 14.19 -14.16
C VAL A 247 -4.25 14.09 -14.83
N VAL A 248 -5.31 14.57 -14.19
CA VAL A 248 -6.65 14.60 -14.81
C VAL A 248 -6.66 15.53 -16.03
N ALA A 249 -6.05 16.71 -15.93
CA ALA A 249 -5.90 17.63 -17.05
C ALA A 249 -5.11 16.98 -18.22
N MET A 250 -4.03 16.25 -17.91
CA MET A 250 -3.25 15.49 -18.88
C MET A 250 -4.13 14.50 -19.64
N LEU A 251 -4.95 13.71 -18.93
CA LEU A 251 -5.87 12.75 -19.55
C LEU A 251 -6.91 13.44 -20.43
N VAL A 252 -7.51 14.54 -19.98
CA VAL A 252 -8.48 15.31 -20.78
C VAL A 252 -7.86 15.85 -22.07
N VAL A 253 -6.63 16.39 -21.98
CA VAL A 253 -5.90 16.90 -23.14
C VAL A 253 -5.52 15.77 -24.08
N LEU A 254 -5.02 14.65 -23.56
CA LEU A 254 -4.70 13.46 -24.35
C LEU A 254 -5.90 13.01 -25.18
N ILE A 255 -7.08 12.93 -24.54
CA ILE A 255 -8.35 12.54 -25.18
C ILE A 255 -8.69 13.50 -26.32
N ARG A 256 -8.62 14.82 -26.09
CA ARG A 256 -8.92 15.83 -27.13
C ARG A 256 -7.90 15.82 -28.27
N ALA A 257 -6.61 15.76 -27.94
CA ALA A 257 -5.52 15.81 -28.91
C ALA A 257 -5.44 14.55 -29.78
N PHE A 258 -5.95 13.41 -29.29
CA PHE A 258 -6.00 12.16 -30.05
C PHE A 258 -6.78 12.30 -31.38
N LYS A 259 -7.83 13.13 -31.42
CA LYS A 259 -8.57 13.41 -32.67
C LYS A 259 -7.77 14.22 -33.69
N THR A 260 -6.89 15.08 -33.21
CA THR A 260 -6.14 16.03 -34.05
C THR A 260 -4.85 15.44 -34.64
N GLN A 261 -4.45 14.22 -34.26
CA GLN A 261 -3.20 13.54 -34.69
C GLN A 261 -1.90 14.33 -34.43
N VAL A 262 -1.93 15.32 -33.51
CA VAL A 262 -0.77 16.16 -33.15
C VAL A 262 0.18 15.45 -32.14
N LEU A 263 -0.12 14.22 -31.74
CA LEU A 263 0.59 13.49 -30.68
C LEU A 263 1.91 12.88 -31.17
N GLN A 264 3.03 13.26 -30.52
CA GLN A 264 4.36 12.75 -30.83
C GLN A 264 4.69 11.42 -30.13
N TRP A 265 3.93 10.36 -30.44
CA TRP A 265 4.07 9.05 -29.78
C TRP A 265 5.48 8.45 -29.86
N ARG A 266 6.17 8.59 -31.00
CA ARG A 266 7.51 8.01 -31.18
C ARG A 266 8.51 8.56 -30.15
N THR A 267 8.56 9.88 -30.00
CA THR A 267 9.47 10.55 -29.07
C THR A 267 9.14 10.20 -27.63
N GLY A 268 7.85 10.26 -27.26
CA GLY A 268 7.40 9.87 -25.92
C GLY A 268 7.71 8.41 -25.58
N MET A 269 7.53 7.48 -26.53
CA MET A 269 7.86 6.06 -26.32
C MET A 269 9.37 5.83 -26.16
N ILE A 270 10.22 6.51 -26.92
CA ILE A 270 11.68 6.38 -26.77
C ILE A 270 12.09 6.79 -25.36
N VAL A 271 11.61 7.94 -24.88
CA VAL A 271 11.91 8.43 -23.53
C VAL A 271 11.33 7.51 -22.47
N GLY A 272 10.08 7.08 -22.63
CA GLY A 272 9.42 6.16 -21.71
C GLY A 272 10.13 4.80 -21.60
N ILE A 273 10.57 4.22 -22.72
CA ILE A 273 11.36 2.99 -22.74
C ILE A 273 12.73 3.21 -22.10
N LEU A 274 13.41 4.32 -22.40
CA LEU A 274 14.69 4.64 -21.81
C LEU A 274 14.59 4.75 -20.28
N VAL A 275 13.56 5.42 -19.76
CA VAL A 275 13.32 5.50 -18.32
C VAL A 275 12.89 4.15 -17.74
N ALA A 276 12.09 3.34 -18.44
CA ALA A 276 11.74 2.00 -17.98
C ALA A 276 12.98 1.11 -17.88
N VAL A 277 13.87 1.12 -18.87
CA VAL A 277 15.15 0.39 -18.84
C VAL A 277 16.03 0.93 -17.72
N ALA A 278 16.12 2.24 -17.54
CA ALA A 278 16.89 2.85 -16.45
C ALA A 278 16.36 2.43 -15.07
N THR A 279 15.03 2.45 -14.89
CA THR A 279 14.36 2.03 -13.65
C THR A 279 14.60 0.55 -13.37
N ALA A 280 14.47 -0.31 -14.40
CA ALA A 280 14.74 -1.74 -14.29
C ALA A 280 16.20 -2.00 -13.91
N ALA A 281 17.15 -1.35 -14.58
CA ALA A 281 18.58 -1.46 -14.26
C ALA A 281 18.88 -1.00 -12.83
N GLY A 282 18.29 0.11 -12.38
CA GLY A 282 18.49 0.63 -11.02
C GLY A 282 17.91 -0.31 -9.95
N THR A 283 16.77 -0.93 -10.26
CA THR A 283 16.16 -1.91 -9.36
C THR A 283 16.99 -3.19 -9.29
N LEU A 284 17.46 -3.72 -10.43
CA LEU A 284 18.38 -4.87 -10.47
C LEU A 284 19.70 -4.58 -9.73
N ASN A 285 20.20 -3.35 -9.81
CA ASN A 285 21.38 -2.92 -9.07
C ASN A 285 21.17 -2.97 -7.54
N SER A 286 19.92 -2.93 -7.10
CA SER A 286 19.51 -2.94 -5.69
C SER A 286 19.28 -4.35 -5.13
N ILE A 287 19.57 -5.42 -5.88
CA ILE A 287 19.41 -6.82 -5.40
C ILE A 287 20.04 -7.05 -4.02
N PRO A 288 21.27 -6.60 -3.69
CA PRO A 288 21.85 -6.89 -2.39
C PRO A 288 21.06 -6.27 -1.22
N LEU A 289 20.46 -5.08 -1.42
CA LEU A 289 19.59 -4.43 -0.42
C LEU A 289 18.34 -5.27 -0.14
N VAL A 290 17.71 -5.81 -1.20
CA VAL A 290 16.49 -6.61 -1.06
C VAL A 290 16.80 -8.01 -0.54
N SER A 291 17.96 -8.58 -0.88
CA SER A 291 18.46 -9.85 -0.32
C SER A 291 18.68 -9.75 1.20
N PHE A 292 19.12 -8.60 1.71
CA PHE A 292 19.22 -8.40 3.16
C PHE A 292 17.86 -8.49 3.86
N SER A 293 16.78 -8.12 3.17
CA SER A 293 15.38 -8.22 3.64
C SER A 293 14.69 -9.53 3.22
N PHE A 294 15.43 -10.56 2.79
CA PHE A 294 14.86 -11.84 2.36
C PHE A 294 13.99 -12.50 3.45
N ASP A 295 12.74 -12.83 3.12
CA ASP A 295 11.85 -13.56 4.03
C ASP A 295 12.19 -15.06 3.98
N THR A 296 12.66 -15.64 5.09
CA THR A 296 13.04 -17.05 5.17
C THR A 296 11.87 -18.03 5.11
N THR A 297 10.63 -17.55 4.98
CA THR A 297 9.48 -18.38 4.60
C THR A 297 9.32 -18.52 3.08
N SER A 298 10.11 -17.80 2.27
CA SER A 298 10.11 -17.90 0.81
C SER A 298 11.28 -18.76 0.29
N SER A 299 11.08 -19.43 -0.84
CA SER A 299 12.20 -19.99 -1.61
C SER A 299 12.92 -18.88 -2.41
N THR A 300 14.21 -19.06 -2.70
CA THR A 300 15.00 -18.10 -3.48
C THR A 300 14.37 -17.81 -4.85
N SER A 301 13.86 -18.86 -5.51
CA SER A 301 13.17 -18.75 -6.80
C SER A 301 11.86 -17.95 -6.72
N ALA A 302 11.08 -18.12 -5.64
CA ALA A 302 9.85 -17.36 -5.42
C ALA A 302 10.15 -15.88 -5.22
N PHE A 303 11.12 -15.60 -4.35
CA PHE A 303 11.61 -14.25 -4.06
C PHE A 303 12.09 -13.54 -5.33
N LEU A 304 13.02 -14.14 -6.08
CA LEU A 304 13.56 -13.56 -7.30
C LEU A 304 12.48 -13.30 -8.34
N MET A 305 11.56 -14.25 -8.54
CA MET A 305 10.47 -14.07 -9.50
C MET A 305 9.52 -12.92 -9.10
N LEU A 306 9.11 -12.86 -7.83
CA LEU A 306 8.26 -11.78 -7.34
C LEU A 306 8.96 -10.43 -7.49
N PHE A 307 10.23 -10.36 -7.09
CA PHE A 307 11.06 -9.16 -7.21
C PHE A 307 11.19 -8.72 -8.68
N LEU A 308 11.59 -9.61 -9.59
CA LEU A 308 11.80 -9.29 -11.00
C LEU A 308 10.50 -8.85 -11.70
N VAL A 309 9.38 -9.54 -11.44
CA VAL A 309 8.10 -9.18 -12.09
C VAL A 309 7.54 -7.88 -11.54
N THR A 310 7.57 -7.67 -10.22
CA THR A 310 7.11 -6.39 -9.64
C THR A 310 7.99 -5.22 -10.09
N SER A 311 9.31 -5.43 -10.19
CA SER A 311 10.26 -4.46 -10.75
C SER A 311 9.97 -4.14 -12.20
N PHE A 312 9.71 -5.15 -13.03
CA PHE A 312 9.34 -4.98 -14.44
C PHE A 312 8.02 -4.20 -14.58
N ILE A 313 6.99 -4.56 -13.81
CA ILE A 313 5.71 -3.84 -13.81
C ILE A 313 5.91 -2.38 -13.40
N ASN A 314 6.67 -2.11 -12.34
CA ASN A 314 6.97 -0.76 -11.88
C ASN A 314 7.68 0.06 -12.96
N ALA A 315 8.72 -0.52 -13.59
CA ALA A 315 9.47 0.12 -14.67
C ALA A 315 8.58 0.47 -15.88
N VAL A 316 7.72 -0.47 -16.31
CA VAL A 316 6.79 -0.25 -17.44
C VAL A 316 5.74 0.81 -17.10
N MET A 317 5.19 0.77 -15.88
CA MET A 317 4.18 1.75 -15.44
C MET A 317 4.77 3.16 -15.37
N LEU A 318 5.95 3.31 -14.77
CA LEU A 318 6.64 4.61 -14.67
C LEU A 318 7.04 5.15 -16.05
N GLY A 319 7.64 4.31 -16.89
CA GLY A 319 7.96 4.68 -18.28
C GLY A 319 6.73 5.04 -19.10
N GLY A 320 5.60 4.35 -18.87
CA GLY A 320 4.31 4.65 -19.48
C GLY A 320 3.74 6.00 -19.07
N VAL A 321 3.76 6.33 -17.77
CA VAL A 321 3.31 7.64 -17.25
C VAL A 321 4.17 8.77 -17.82
N ILE A 322 5.48 8.61 -17.86
CA ILE A 322 6.41 9.61 -18.41
C ILE A 322 6.21 9.76 -19.91
N CYS A 323 6.01 8.65 -20.64
CA CYS A 323 5.66 8.69 -22.06
C CYS A 323 4.39 9.54 -22.28
N LEU A 324 3.33 9.30 -21.51
CA LEU A 324 2.08 10.07 -21.63
C LEU A 324 2.28 11.55 -21.30
N ALA A 325 2.99 11.87 -20.21
CA ALA A 325 3.29 13.26 -19.84
C ALA A 325 4.09 13.98 -20.94
N GLY A 326 5.10 13.31 -21.51
CA GLY A 326 5.87 13.81 -22.63
C GLY A 326 5.02 14.02 -23.89
N VAL A 327 4.24 13.03 -24.30
CA VAL A 327 3.36 13.10 -25.49
C VAL A 327 2.36 14.25 -25.39
N VAL A 328 1.68 14.36 -24.23
CA VAL A 328 0.66 15.39 -24.01
C VAL A 328 1.30 16.77 -23.87
N GLY A 329 2.38 16.87 -23.09
CA GLY A 329 3.11 18.10 -22.90
C GLY A 329 3.71 18.64 -24.21
N GLY A 330 4.26 17.76 -25.05
CA GLY A 330 4.77 18.12 -26.37
C GLY A 330 3.67 18.64 -27.31
N ALA A 331 2.52 17.98 -27.35
CA ALA A 331 1.37 18.44 -28.13
C ALA A 331 0.83 19.79 -27.64
N MET A 332 0.81 20.03 -26.32
CA MET A 332 0.41 21.31 -25.75
C MET A 332 1.43 22.42 -26.01
N GLY A 333 2.71 22.12 -25.87
CA GLY A 333 3.79 23.05 -26.19
C GLY A 333 3.71 23.52 -27.65
N GLY A 334 3.48 22.60 -28.59
CA GLY A 334 3.35 22.95 -30.01
C GLY A 334 2.14 23.83 -30.36
N GLN A 335 1.13 23.91 -29.49
CA GLN A 335 -0.03 24.81 -29.68
C GLN A 335 0.18 26.21 -29.09
N VAL A 336 1.06 26.34 -28.11
CA VAL A 336 1.13 27.53 -27.23
C VAL A 336 2.46 28.29 -27.38
N LEU A 337 3.54 27.58 -27.71
CA LEU A 337 4.85 28.18 -27.95
C LEU A 337 4.94 28.60 -29.42
N ASP A 338 5.45 29.81 -29.68
CA ASP A 338 5.43 30.45 -31.02
C ASP A 338 5.90 29.50 -32.15
N SER A 339 5.13 29.49 -33.23
CA SER A 339 5.15 28.57 -34.38
C SER A 339 6.41 28.62 -35.26
N GLY A 340 7.47 29.29 -34.82
CA GLY A 340 8.59 29.69 -35.68
C GLY A 340 9.86 28.84 -35.66
N SER A 341 10.09 27.88 -34.74
CA SER A 341 11.24 26.92 -34.83
C SER A 341 11.54 26.06 -33.57
N ARG A 342 10.58 25.66 -32.71
CA ARG A 342 10.93 24.76 -31.58
C ARG A 342 9.88 23.70 -31.33
N ASP A 343 10.07 22.54 -31.97
CA ASP A 343 9.48 21.29 -31.48
C ASP A 343 9.85 21.15 -29.98
N PRO A 344 8.89 21.22 -29.04
CA PRO A 344 9.18 21.30 -27.61
C PRO A 344 9.96 20.09 -27.07
N LEU A 345 9.84 18.93 -27.72
CA LEU A 345 10.60 17.73 -27.39
C LEU A 345 11.85 17.56 -28.27
N GLY A 346 11.92 18.25 -29.41
CA GLY A 346 12.86 17.99 -30.47
C GLY A 346 12.70 16.59 -31.07
N ARG A 347 12.99 16.43 -32.36
CA ARG A 347 13.12 15.08 -32.93
C ARG A 347 14.34 14.42 -32.30
N PHE A 348 14.14 13.45 -31.39
CA PHE A 348 15.18 12.53 -30.90
C PHE A 348 15.83 11.82 -32.09
N SER A 349 16.90 12.43 -32.60
CA SER A 349 17.66 12.00 -33.76
C SER A 349 19.11 12.44 -33.56
N LEU A 350 20.05 11.69 -34.13
CA LEU A 350 21.47 12.06 -34.06
C LEU A 350 21.71 13.49 -34.59
N ARG A 351 20.94 13.92 -35.60
CA ARG A 351 20.98 15.30 -36.11
C ARG A 351 20.46 16.33 -35.09
N GLY A 352 19.38 16.02 -34.37
CA GLY A 352 18.85 16.88 -33.31
C GLY A 352 19.80 17.03 -32.13
N LEU A 353 20.49 15.94 -31.74
CA LEU A 353 21.52 15.99 -30.68
C LEU A 353 22.78 16.77 -31.11
N LEU A 354 23.07 16.84 -32.40
CA LEU A 354 24.17 17.63 -32.95
C LEU A 354 23.77 19.08 -33.31
N SER A 355 22.51 19.47 -33.08
CA SER A 355 21.98 20.79 -33.44
C SER A 355 22.44 21.89 -32.49
N ALA A 356 22.66 23.10 -33.00
CA ALA A 356 23.06 24.27 -32.22
C ALA A 356 22.12 24.57 -31.03
N ASP A 357 20.82 24.32 -31.18
CA ASP A 357 19.83 24.52 -30.12
C ASP A 357 19.97 23.51 -28.98
N PHE A 358 20.27 22.24 -29.29
CA PHE A 358 20.58 21.26 -28.26
C PHE A 358 21.87 21.64 -27.53
N LEU A 359 22.92 22.06 -28.25
CA LEU A 359 24.19 22.48 -27.63
C LEU A 359 23.97 23.64 -26.66
N ARG A 360 23.18 24.62 -27.09
CA ARG A 360 22.79 25.77 -26.27
C ARG A 360 22.02 25.33 -25.03
N SER A 361 21.05 24.43 -25.18
CA SER A 361 20.27 23.90 -24.06
C SER A 361 21.15 23.18 -23.05
N THR A 362 22.10 22.37 -23.54
CA THR A 362 23.09 21.65 -22.74
C THR A 362 24.00 22.61 -21.99
N ALA A 363 24.57 23.62 -22.65
CA ALA A 363 25.44 24.61 -22.02
C ALA A 363 24.70 25.41 -20.93
N VAL A 364 23.46 25.83 -21.21
CA VAL A 364 22.61 26.50 -20.22
C VAL A 364 22.26 25.55 -19.07
N GLY A 365 21.94 24.29 -19.36
CA GLY A 365 21.62 23.27 -18.36
C GLY A 365 22.75 23.08 -17.35
N TYR A 366 23.99 22.88 -17.82
CA TYR A 366 25.15 22.80 -16.91
C TYR A 366 25.43 24.09 -16.14
N GLY A 367 25.27 25.26 -16.80
CA GLY A 367 25.38 26.55 -16.12
C GLY A 367 24.38 26.68 -14.97
N ILE A 368 23.12 26.29 -15.20
CA ILE A 368 22.08 26.27 -14.17
C ILE A 368 22.40 25.25 -13.08
N ALA A 369 22.84 24.04 -13.42
CA ALA A 369 23.20 23.02 -12.42
C ALA A 369 24.30 23.51 -11.46
N GLY A 370 25.38 24.10 -12.00
CA GLY A 370 26.44 24.69 -11.18
C GLY A 370 25.94 25.86 -10.33
N ALA A 371 25.07 26.72 -10.89
CA ALA A 371 24.49 27.83 -10.16
C ALA A 371 23.59 27.36 -9.02
N MET A 372 22.82 26.28 -9.24
CA MET A 372 21.98 25.64 -8.23
C MET A 372 22.80 25.06 -7.09
N LEU A 373 23.92 24.38 -7.36
CA LEU A 373 24.83 23.89 -6.32
C LEU A 373 25.25 25.04 -5.39
N GLY A 374 25.66 26.17 -5.96
CA GLY A 374 26.01 27.37 -5.18
C GLY A 374 24.82 27.96 -4.43
N TYR A 375 23.67 28.09 -5.09
CA TYR A 375 22.44 28.62 -4.48
C TYR A 375 22.00 27.79 -3.27
N VAL A 376 21.91 26.47 -3.40
CA VAL A 376 21.49 25.60 -2.30
C VAL A 376 22.48 25.68 -1.14
N THR A 377 23.79 25.72 -1.43
CA THR A 377 24.83 25.92 -0.40
C THR A 377 24.61 27.21 0.38
N VAL A 378 24.44 28.33 -0.32
CA VAL A 378 24.21 29.63 0.31
C VAL A 378 22.88 29.65 1.07
N PHE A 379 21.83 29.04 0.51
CA PHE A 379 20.51 28.96 1.12
C PHE A 379 20.56 28.23 2.46
N TYR A 380 21.17 27.05 2.53
CA TYR A 380 21.27 26.29 3.79
C TYR A 380 22.27 26.90 4.76
N MET A 381 23.37 27.49 4.30
CA MET A 381 24.31 28.20 5.18
C MET A 381 23.64 29.41 5.85
N ILE A 382 22.89 30.22 5.10
CA ILE A 382 22.13 31.34 5.67
C ILE A 382 20.99 30.81 6.55
N GLY A 383 20.29 29.78 6.07
CA GLY A 383 19.19 29.15 6.77
C GLY A 383 19.59 28.63 8.16
N SER A 384 20.68 27.88 8.24
CA SER A 384 21.17 27.29 9.49
C SER A 384 21.74 28.35 10.44
N GLN A 385 22.46 29.35 9.92
CA GLN A 385 23.09 30.39 10.74
C GLN A 385 22.10 31.43 11.27
N TYR A 386 21.10 31.83 10.47
CA TYR A 386 20.27 33.00 10.77
C TYR A 386 18.76 32.71 10.90
N LEU A 387 18.28 31.60 10.33
CA LEU A 387 16.83 31.32 10.23
C LEU A 387 16.39 30.05 10.98
N GLY A 388 17.32 29.37 11.67
CA GLY A 388 17.03 28.15 12.42
C GLY A 388 16.68 26.95 11.54
N VAL A 389 17.15 26.91 10.28
CA VAL A 389 16.96 25.75 9.41
C VAL A 389 17.84 24.61 9.92
N TRP A 390 17.22 23.45 10.17
CA TRP A 390 17.91 22.24 10.58
C TRP A 390 17.59 21.10 9.62
N ALA A 391 18.60 20.29 9.30
CA ALA A 391 18.46 19.07 8.53
C ALA A 391 19.40 18.02 9.12
N PRO A 392 19.01 16.74 9.16
CA PRO A 392 19.86 15.68 9.65
C PRO A 392 21.08 15.52 8.75
N ALA A 393 22.19 15.07 9.31
CA ALA A 393 23.39 14.81 8.54
C ALA A 393 23.11 13.70 7.51
N ASP A 394 23.42 13.97 6.25
CA ASP A 394 23.06 13.05 5.19
C ASP A 394 23.97 11.81 5.21
N VAL A 395 23.38 10.68 5.59
CA VAL A 395 23.96 9.34 5.45
C VAL A 395 23.15 8.49 4.46
N SER A 396 21.99 8.99 4.02
CA SER A 396 21.05 8.27 3.16
C SER A 396 21.61 8.01 1.75
N ASP A 397 22.49 8.91 1.27
CA ASP A 397 23.25 8.70 0.04
C ASP A 397 24.35 7.62 0.19
N TYR A 398 24.79 7.30 1.41
CA TYR A 398 25.76 6.23 1.67
C TYR A 398 25.07 4.86 1.66
N ASP A 399 23.99 4.68 2.42
CA ASP A 399 23.36 3.37 2.65
C ASP A 399 23.04 2.61 1.35
N ASN A 400 22.49 3.29 0.34
CA ASN A 400 22.15 2.68 -0.95
C ASN A 400 23.34 2.61 -1.92
N ALA A 401 24.19 3.63 -1.98
CA ALA A 401 25.31 3.66 -2.93
C ALA A 401 26.34 2.56 -2.62
N PHE A 402 26.71 2.37 -1.34
CA PHE A 402 27.70 1.37 -0.93
C PHE A 402 27.16 -0.07 -0.93
N SER A 403 25.84 -0.24 -0.87
CA SER A 403 25.18 -1.55 -0.77
C SER A 403 24.68 -2.10 -2.12
N THR A 404 24.89 -1.40 -3.23
CA THR A 404 24.49 -1.88 -4.58
C THR A 404 25.60 -2.64 -5.30
N VAL A 405 25.26 -3.36 -6.38
CA VAL A 405 26.24 -4.16 -7.17
C VAL A 405 27.21 -3.27 -7.95
N ILE A 406 26.69 -2.21 -8.56
CA ILE A 406 27.40 -1.23 -9.38
C ILE A 406 27.08 0.15 -8.81
N PRO A 407 27.81 0.60 -7.77
CA PRO A 407 27.54 1.86 -7.08
C PRO A 407 27.41 3.10 -7.98
N TRP A 408 28.24 3.23 -9.03
CA TRP A 408 28.22 4.41 -9.91
C TRP A 408 27.01 4.48 -10.86
N ILE A 409 26.31 3.38 -11.12
CA ILE A 409 25.14 3.44 -12.02
C ILE A 409 23.93 4.04 -11.29
N TYR A 410 23.83 3.86 -9.97
CA TYR A 410 22.68 4.30 -9.18
C TYR A 410 22.41 5.83 -9.29
N PRO A 411 23.40 6.73 -9.04
CA PRO A 411 23.23 8.17 -9.21
C PRO A 411 22.70 8.57 -10.60
N LEU A 412 23.18 7.88 -11.64
CA LEU A 412 22.81 8.17 -13.03
C LEU A 412 21.36 7.78 -13.34
N LEU A 413 20.86 6.67 -12.79
CA LEU A 413 19.53 6.15 -13.13
C LEU A 413 18.43 6.86 -12.35
N VAL A 414 18.67 7.17 -11.06
CA VAL A 414 17.71 7.89 -10.21
C VAL A 414 17.55 9.33 -10.70
N GLY A 415 18.65 10.03 -10.96
CA GLY A 415 18.62 11.41 -11.46
C GLY A 415 17.87 11.54 -12.79
N LEU A 416 18.07 10.59 -13.72
CA LEU A 416 17.42 10.58 -15.04
C LEU A 416 15.90 10.42 -14.91
N THR A 417 15.48 9.50 -14.04
CA THR A 417 14.06 9.21 -13.79
C THR A 417 13.34 10.41 -13.18
N ALA A 418 13.91 10.98 -12.11
CA ALA A 418 13.36 12.15 -11.43
C ALA A 418 13.29 13.37 -12.36
N ALA A 419 14.40 13.70 -13.03
CA ALA A 419 14.46 14.85 -13.94
C ALA A 419 13.42 14.73 -15.07
N THR A 420 13.36 13.59 -15.75
CA THR A 420 12.43 13.43 -16.88
C THR A 420 10.98 13.49 -16.42
N MET A 421 10.63 12.81 -15.33
CA MET A 421 9.27 12.80 -14.79
C MET A 421 8.83 14.22 -14.40
N GLU A 422 9.62 14.90 -13.57
CA GLU A 422 9.23 16.17 -12.98
C GLU A 422 9.25 17.30 -14.02
N GLU A 423 10.23 17.33 -14.91
CA GLU A 423 10.26 18.33 -15.99
C GLU A 423 9.10 18.13 -16.99
N PHE A 424 8.72 16.90 -17.30
CA PHE A 424 7.57 16.66 -18.19
C PHE A 424 6.25 17.08 -17.55
N PHE A 425 6.01 16.75 -16.28
CA PHE A 425 4.79 17.17 -15.59
C PHE A 425 4.76 18.68 -15.35
N PHE A 426 5.75 19.23 -14.68
CA PHE A 426 5.66 20.59 -14.16
C PHE A 426 6.10 21.65 -15.15
N ARG A 427 7.04 21.37 -16.05
CA ARG A 427 7.54 22.37 -17.00
C ARG A 427 6.85 22.20 -18.35
N LEU A 428 7.01 21.04 -18.99
CA LEU A 428 6.46 20.81 -20.32
C LEU A 428 4.92 20.84 -20.34
N LEU A 429 4.26 20.13 -19.42
CA LEU A 429 2.80 20.03 -19.39
C LEU A 429 2.14 21.18 -18.62
N ALA A 430 2.47 21.39 -17.35
CA ALA A 430 1.74 22.35 -16.51
C ALA A 430 1.94 23.80 -16.97
N ILE A 431 3.17 24.24 -17.28
CA ILE A 431 3.40 25.63 -17.75
C ILE A 431 2.64 25.88 -19.06
N THR A 432 2.70 24.95 -20.03
CA THR A 432 2.03 25.16 -21.34
C THR A 432 0.51 25.18 -21.19
N LEU A 433 -0.07 24.35 -20.33
CA LEU A 433 -1.49 24.40 -19.99
C LEU A 433 -1.89 25.74 -19.34
N LEU A 434 -1.13 26.17 -18.34
CA LEU A 434 -1.42 27.42 -17.64
C LEU A 434 -1.17 28.66 -18.50
N LEU A 435 -0.21 28.62 -19.42
CA LEU A 435 -0.04 29.68 -20.43
C LEU A 435 -1.28 29.80 -21.32
N LYS A 436 -1.82 28.66 -21.78
CA LYS A 436 -3.04 28.63 -22.59
C LYS A 436 -4.26 29.18 -21.84
N TRP A 437 -4.40 28.85 -20.56
CA TRP A 437 -5.58 29.20 -19.76
C TRP A 437 -5.49 30.58 -19.10
N LEU A 438 -4.38 30.88 -18.42
CA LEU A 438 -4.21 32.11 -17.65
C LEU A 438 -3.70 33.27 -18.51
N LYS A 439 -3.03 32.98 -19.63
CA LYS A 439 -2.36 33.98 -20.49
C LYS A 439 -1.40 34.91 -19.73
N ARG A 440 -0.90 34.46 -18.57
CA ARG A 440 0.00 35.20 -17.66
C ARG A 440 1.25 34.37 -17.42
N PRO A 441 2.36 34.64 -18.13
CA PRO A 441 3.56 33.81 -18.07
C PRO A 441 4.15 33.61 -16.67
N TRP A 442 4.13 34.66 -15.85
CA TRP A 442 4.66 34.58 -14.49
C TRP A 442 3.85 33.63 -13.58
N LEU A 443 2.51 33.60 -13.70
CA LEU A 443 1.66 32.64 -12.98
C LEU A 443 1.84 31.23 -13.51
N ALA A 444 1.95 31.09 -14.83
CA ALA A 444 2.16 29.80 -15.47
C ALA A 444 3.48 29.15 -15.05
N VAL A 445 4.49 29.95 -14.66
CA VAL A 445 5.76 29.47 -14.10
C VAL A 445 5.68 29.28 -12.58
N LEU A 446 5.11 30.23 -11.84
CA LEU A 446 5.12 30.21 -10.38
C LEU A 446 4.26 29.09 -9.78
N LEU A 447 3.05 28.84 -10.31
CA LEU A 447 2.14 27.85 -9.73
C LEU A 447 2.69 26.41 -9.82
N PRO A 448 3.18 25.92 -10.98
CA PRO A 448 3.80 24.60 -11.05
C PRO A 448 5.06 24.50 -10.20
N ALA A 449 5.85 25.58 -10.09
CA ALA A 449 7.03 25.61 -9.23
C ALA A 449 6.68 25.41 -7.75
N ILE A 450 5.65 26.10 -7.24
CA ILE A 450 5.16 25.91 -5.86
C ILE A 450 4.64 24.48 -5.67
N VAL A 451 3.81 23.98 -6.58
CA VAL A 451 3.26 22.61 -6.45
C VAL A 451 4.38 21.58 -6.43
N TRP A 452 5.31 21.66 -7.38
CA TRP A 452 6.48 20.80 -7.44
C TRP A 452 7.31 20.87 -6.14
N ALA A 453 7.61 22.08 -5.67
CA ALA A 453 8.44 22.29 -4.49
C ALA A 453 7.83 21.71 -3.21
N PHE A 454 6.55 21.98 -2.95
CA PHE A 454 5.91 21.53 -1.71
C PHE A 454 5.51 20.05 -1.71
N LEU A 455 5.57 19.35 -2.86
CA LEU A 455 5.52 17.88 -2.86
C LEU A 455 6.71 17.26 -2.10
N HIS A 456 7.80 18.01 -1.91
CA HIS A 456 9.00 17.61 -1.19
C HIS A 456 9.00 18.10 0.28
N SER A 457 7.85 18.46 0.84
CA SER A 457 7.77 18.90 2.25
C SER A 457 8.01 17.76 3.25
N ASN A 458 7.92 16.50 2.80
CA ASN A 458 8.11 15.30 3.63
C ASN A 458 9.58 14.98 3.94
N TYR A 459 10.55 15.66 3.31
CA TYR A 459 11.96 15.53 3.68
C TYR A 459 12.18 15.94 5.14
N PRO A 460 13.15 15.34 5.85
CA PRO A 460 13.41 15.59 7.27
C PRO A 460 14.05 16.96 7.56
N ILE A 461 13.61 18.03 6.90
CA ILE A 461 14.11 19.41 7.07
C ILE A 461 13.13 20.18 7.96
N GLU A 462 13.67 21.06 8.81
CA GLU A 462 12.91 21.94 9.70
C GLU A 462 13.29 23.41 9.48
N PRO A 463 12.34 24.35 9.57
CA PRO A 463 10.89 24.13 9.58
C PRO A 463 10.35 23.41 8.33
N ILE A 464 9.20 22.74 8.44
CA ILE A 464 8.66 21.84 7.39
C ILE A 464 8.43 22.49 6.01
N TYR A 465 8.32 23.82 5.93
CA TYR A 465 8.10 24.56 4.69
C TYR A 465 9.40 24.96 3.98
N THR A 466 10.56 24.80 4.63
CA THR A 466 11.86 25.27 4.11
C THR A 466 12.17 24.67 2.75
N ARG A 467 11.99 23.35 2.58
CA ARG A 467 12.21 22.66 1.29
C ARG A 467 11.28 23.18 0.19
N GLY A 468 10.02 23.48 0.54
CA GLY A 468 9.05 24.10 -0.36
C GLY A 468 9.45 25.51 -0.82
N LEU A 469 9.99 26.33 0.08
CA LEU A 469 10.48 27.68 -0.29
C LEU A 469 11.73 27.61 -1.16
N GLU A 470 12.69 26.79 -0.75
CA GLU A 470 13.95 26.57 -1.47
C GLU A 470 13.71 26.15 -2.92
N LEU A 471 12.89 25.09 -3.10
CA LEU A 471 12.61 24.52 -4.41
C LEU A 471 11.65 25.38 -5.23
N THR A 472 10.82 26.25 -4.63
CA THR A 472 9.97 27.15 -5.43
C THR A 472 10.83 28.07 -6.30
N LEU A 473 11.94 28.60 -5.77
CA LEU A 473 12.88 29.44 -6.52
C LEU A 473 13.56 28.65 -7.65
N VAL A 474 13.96 27.41 -7.37
CA VAL A 474 14.52 26.48 -8.38
C VAL A 474 13.49 26.17 -9.47
N GLY A 475 12.24 25.90 -9.09
CA GLY A 475 11.15 25.62 -10.00
C GLY A 475 10.86 26.79 -10.94
N VAL A 476 10.89 28.02 -10.43
CA VAL A 476 10.76 29.25 -11.22
C VAL A 476 11.93 29.37 -12.21
N LEU A 477 13.16 29.12 -11.76
CA LEU A 477 14.34 29.14 -12.63
C LEU A 477 14.23 28.12 -13.77
N PHE A 478 13.82 26.89 -13.47
CA PHE A 478 13.57 25.85 -14.48
C PHE A 478 12.44 26.22 -15.43
N GLY A 479 11.36 26.85 -14.94
CA GLY A 479 10.28 27.34 -15.80
C GLY A 479 10.72 28.45 -16.75
N ILE A 480 11.56 29.39 -16.29
CA ILE A 480 12.17 30.42 -17.15
C ILE A 480 13.11 29.78 -18.17
N ALA A 481 13.93 28.82 -17.74
CA ALA A 481 14.84 28.09 -18.61
C ALA A 481 14.08 27.34 -19.71
N PHE A 482 12.99 26.65 -19.35
CA PHE A 482 12.09 25.98 -20.27
C PHE A 482 11.54 26.93 -21.34
N LEU A 483 10.95 28.06 -20.94
CA LEU A 483 10.33 29.00 -21.89
C LEU A 483 11.34 29.64 -22.85
N ARG A 484 12.59 29.81 -22.42
CA ARG A 484 13.63 30.51 -23.19
C ARG A 484 14.54 29.60 -24.01
N TYR A 485 14.82 28.41 -23.50
CA TYR A 485 15.84 27.49 -24.03
C TYR A 485 15.27 26.09 -24.36
N GLY A 486 14.00 25.81 -24.07
CA GLY A 486 13.38 24.51 -24.34
C GLY A 486 13.54 23.50 -23.19
N ILE A 487 12.89 22.33 -23.31
CA ILE A 487 12.79 21.34 -22.22
C ILE A 487 14.11 20.67 -21.85
N TRP A 488 15.05 20.60 -22.79
CA TRP A 488 16.35 19.96 -22.56
C TRP A 488 17.20 20.71 -21.53
N ALA A 489 17.10 22.04 -21.47
CA ALA A 489 17.84 22.85 -20.50
C ALA A 489 17.51 22.48 -19.03
N PRO A 490 16.25 22.51 -18.57
CA PRO A 490 15.92 22.09 -17.21
C PRO A 490 16.13 20.59 -16.97
N ILE A 491 15.90 19.71 -17.96
CA ILE A 491 16.19 18.26 -17.79
C ILE A 491 17.67 18.03 -17.50
N ILE A 492 18.56 18.65 -18.29
CA ILE A 492 20.01 18.52 -18.11
C ILE A 492 20.45 19.16 -16.80
N ALA A 493 19.91 20.34 -16.45
CA ALA A 493 20.23 21.01 -15.19
C ALA A 493 19.86 20.13 -13.98
N HIS A 494 18.63 19.63 -13.97
CA HIS A 494 18.11 18.80 -12.89
C HIS A 494 18.83 17.44 -12.82
N TYR A 495 19.03 16.79 -13.95
CA TYR A 495 19.78 15.54 -14.03
C TYR A 495 21.22 15.69 -13.50
N ALA A 496 21.93 16.73 -13.99
CA ALA A 496 23.31 17.01 -13.58
C ALA A 496 23.39 17.31 -12.08
N PHE A 497 22.46 18.10 -11.55
CA PHE A 497 22.39 18.41 -10.12
C PHE A 497 22.19 17.15 -9.28
N ASN A 498 21.17 16.34 -9.58
CA ASN A 498 20.86 15.13 -8.80
C ASN A 498 21.99 14.11 -8.85
N ALA A 499 22.45 13.76 -10.06
CA ALA A 499 23.48 12.75 -10.20
C ALA A 499 24.83 13.18 -9.61
N PHE A 500 25.16 14.49 -9.65
CA PHE A 500 26.37 14.99 -9.00
C PHE A 500 26.27 14.94 -7.47
N LEU A 501 25.15 15.38 -6.89
CA LEU A 501 24.94 15.32 -5.45
C LEU A 501 25.02 13.88 -4.93
N THR A 502 24.32 12.94 -5.56
CA THR A 502 24.33 11.53 -5.15
C THR A 502 25.71 10.86 -5.37
N ALA A 503 26.52 11.34 -6.31
CA ALA A 503 27.87 10.82 -6.55
C ALA A 503 28.95 11.43 -5.64
N LEU A 504 28.68 12.59 -5.04
CA LEU A 504 29.67 13.31 -4.23
C LEU A 504 30.18 12.53 -3.02
N PRO A 505 29.34 11.82 -2.24
CA PRO A 505 29.81 10.95 -1.17
C PRO A 505 30.83 9.91 -1.64
N MET A 506 30.62 9.35 -2.84
CA MET A 506 31.53 8.36 -3.42
C MET A 506 32.89 8.98 -3.74
N MET A 507 32.93 10.21 -4.26
CA MET A 507 34.17 10.95 -4.51
C MET A 507 34.91 11.32 -3.22
N LYS A 508 34.19 11.50 -2.10
CA LYS A 508 34.77 11.82 -0.79
C LYS A 508 35.14 10.59 0.05
N SER A 509 34.79 9.38 -0.41
CA SER A 509 35.14 8.14 0.25
C SER A 509 36.66 7.95 0.32
N THR A 510 37.15 7.25 1.35
CA THR A 510 38.55 6.83 1.48
C THR A 510 38.92 5.68 0.52
N SER A 511 37.93 4.98 -0.04
CA SER A 511 38.16 3.86 -0.95
C SER A 511 38.32 4.32 -2.40
N VAL A 512 39.42 3.87 -3.02
CA VAL A 512 39.78 4.18 -4.41
C VAL A 512 38.69 3.76 -5.40
N TYR A 513 38.02 2.63 -5.15
CA TYR A 513 36.93 2.16 -6.01
C TYR A 513 35.76 3.15 -6.05
N PHE A 514 35.35 3.67 -4.89
CA PHE A 514 34.26 4.65 -4.80
C PHE A 514 34.66 6.01 -5.36
N GLN A 515 35.92 6.41 -5.16
CA GLN A 515 36.46 7.63 -5.79
C GLN A 515 36.41 7.55 -7.32
N ILE A 516 36.93 6.47 -7.91
CA ILE A 516 36.86 6.24 -9.37
C ILE A 516 35.41 6.21 -9.84
N SER A 517 34.54 5.54 -9.09
CA SER A 517 33.11 5.45 -9.39
C SER A 517 32.43 6.83 -9.41
N GLY A 518 32.69 7.70 -8.42
CA GLY A 518 32.15 9.06 -8.39
C GLY A 518 32.73 9.97 -9.49
N ILE A 519 34.02 9.83 -9.81
CA ILE A 519 34.66 10.52 -10.95
C ILE A 519 34.03 10.05 -12.27
N LEU A 520 33.79 8.75 -12.42
CA LEU A 520 33.15 8.17 -13.60
C LEU A 520 31.74 8.72 -13.78
N VAL A 521 30.93 8.81 -12.71
CA VAL A 521 29.61 9.47 -12.77
C VAL A 521 29.76 10.90 -13.27
N THR A 522 30.69 11.67 -12.69
CA THR A 522 30.94 13.06 -13.09
C THR A 522 31.38 13.18 -14.55
N GLY A 523 32.18 12.23 -15.06
CA GLY A 523 32.56 12.16 -16.47
C GLY A 523 31.39 11.79 -17.38
N ILE A 524 30.55 10.82 -16.97
CA ILE A 524 29.34 10.41 -17.69
C ILE A 524 28.32 11.56 -17.75
N LEU A 525 28.25 12.39 -16.70
CA LEU A 525 27.40 13.57 -16.68
C LEU A 525 27.73 14.57 -17.78
N LEU A 526 28.95 14.53 -18.34
CA LEU A 526 29.37 15.38 -19.47
C LEU A 526 29.02 14.77 -20.84
N LEU A 527 28.49 13.54 -20.92
CA LEU A 527 28.11 12.91 -22.19
C LEU A 527 27.13 13.75 -23.03
N PRO A 528 26.08 14.39 -22.46
CA PRO A 528 25.23 15.31 -23.22
C PRO A 528 25.98 16.48 -23.88
N ALA A 529 27.17 16.85 -23.38
CA ALA A 529 28.05 17.87 -23.98
C ALA A 529 28.94 17.35 -25.11
N ILE A 530 29.10 16.03 -25.28
CA ILE A 530 29.93 15.46 -26.37
C ILE A 530 29.40 15.83 -27.77
N PRO A 531 28.09 15.68 -28.07
CA PRO A 531 27.53 16.17 -29.33
C PRO A 531 27.78 17.67 -29.55
N ALA A 532 27.79 18.47 -28.47
CA ALA A 532 28.12 19.89 -28.52
C ALA A 532 29.57 20.15 -28.91
N LEU A 533 30.48 19.43 -28.29
CA LEU A 533 31.90 19.53 -28.59
C LEU A 533 32.20 19.07 -30.03
N ILE A 534 31.60 17.97 -30.47
CA ILE A 534 31.76 17.43 -31.83
C ILE A 534 31.21 18.40 -32.88
N ALA A 535 30.03 18.98 -32.67
CA ALA A 535 29.43 19.92 -33.63
C ALA A 535 30.20 21.24 -33.74
N VAL A 536 30.75 21.75 -32.63
CA VAL A 536 31.64 22.92 -32.62
C VAL A 536 32.95 22.62 -33.33
N ILE A 537 33.59 21.48 -33.04
CA ILE A 537 34.85 21.06 -33.68
C ILE A 537 34.65 20.80 -35.19
N ALA A 538 33.52 20.21 -35.58
CA ALA A 538 33.22 19.88 -36.97
C ALA A 538 32.78 21.10 -37.81
N GLY A 539 32.69 22.30 -37.23
CA GLY A 539 32.23 23.50 -37.94
C GLY A 539 30.77 23.45 -38.40
N LYS A 540 29.99 22.46 -37.92
CA LYS A 540 28.58 22.22 -38.32
C LYS A 540 27.56 22.99 -37.48
N GLY A 541 28.02 23.86 -36.58
CA GLY A 541 27.15 24.71 -35.74
C GLY A 541 26.38 25.82 -36.49
N GLN A 542 26.43 25.84 -37.82
CA GLN A 542 25.80 26.86 -38.68
C GLN A 542 24.93 26.30 -39.81
N GLU A 543 24.65 25.00 -39.88
CA GLU A 543 23.56 24.53 -40.75
C GLU A 543 22.23 24.91 -40.07
N GLU A 544 21.67 26.05 -40.48
CA GLU A 544 20.25 26.32 -40.34
C GLU A 544 19.53 25.05 -40.79
N ALA A 545 18.68 24.51 -39.92
CA ALA A 545 17.72 23.51 -40.35
C ALA A 545 16.98 24.12 -41.53
N GLU A 546 17.27 23.66 -42.75
CA GLU A 546 16.45 23.97 -43.93
C GLU A 546 15.00 23.84 -43.46
N GLU A 547 14.26 24.94 -43.58
CA GLU A 547 12.81 24.96 -43.45
C GLU A 547 12.28 23.91 -44.42
N GLN A 548 12.12 22.67 -43.95
CA GLN A 548 11.17 21.78 -44.56
C GLN A 548 9.84 22.47 -44.37
N GLU A 549 9.26 22.91 -45.49
CA GLU A 549 7.91 23.43 -45.57
C GLU A 549 7.03 22.64 -44.59
N PRO A 550 6.29 23.32 -43.70
CA PRO A 550 5.35 22.62 -42.86
C PRO A 550 4.47 21.81 -43.81
N LEU A 551 4.46 20.47 -43.66
CA LEU A 551 3.40 19.67 -44.26
C LEU A 551 2.11 20.40 -43.89
N PRO A 552 1.28 20.78 -44.88
CA PRO A 552 0.15 21.63 -44.61
C PRO A 552 -0.63 20.97 -43.49
N VAL A 553 -0.69 21.64 -42.34
CA VAL A 553 -1.75 21.34 -41.38
C VAL A 553 -2.99 21.56 -42.24
N PRO A 554 -3.86 20.55 -42.46
CA PRO A 554 -5.14 20.84 -43.04
C PRO A 554 -5.78 21.80 -42.03
N VAL A 555 -5.78 23.08 -42.35
CA VAL A 555 -6.73 24.01 -41.78
C VAL A 555 -8.06 23.38 -42.18
N PRO A 556 -8.87 22.85 -41.26
CA PRO A 556 -10.26 22.70 -41.60
C PRO A 556 -10.69 24.13 -41.93
N GLU A 557 -11.00 24.40 -43.20
CA GLU A 557 -11.83 25.54 -43.50
C GLU A 557 -13.00 25.44 -42.53
N ALA A 558 -13.09 26.42 -41.63
CA ALA A 558 -14.34 26.68 -40.96
C ALA A 558 -15.29 27.17 -42.04
N GLU A 559 -15.85 26.24 -42.81
CA GLU A 559 -17.17 26.47 -43.35
C GLU A 559 -18.07 26.61 -42.13
N ASP A 560 -18.34 27.86 -41.75
CA ASP A 560 -19.57 28.26 -41.07
C ASP A 560 -20.75 27.98 -42.01
N THR A 561 -20.96 26.72 -42.36
CA THR A 561 -22.22 26.20 -42.84
C THR A 561 -22.76 25.35 -41.71
N PHE A 562 -23.59 25.98 -40.87
CA PHE A 562 -24.64 25.22 -40.24
C PHE A 562 -25.30 24.37 -41.34
N PRO A 563 -25.41 23.05 -41.18
CA PRO A 563 -26.30 22.31 -42.05
C PRO A 563 -27.69 22.89 -41.77
N SER A 564 -28.24 23.62 -42.73
CA SER A 564 -29.69 23.77 -42.80
C SER A 564 -30.27 22.36 -42.76
N GLU A 565 -31.23 22.16 -41.86
CA GLU A 565 -32.11 21.01 -41.86
C GLU A 565 -32.73 20.83 -43.25
N GLU A 566 -32.12 20.03 -44.12
CA GLU A 566 -32.80 19.29 -45.18
C GLU A 566 -31.82 18.39 -45.97
N GLU A 567 -32.08 17.09 -45.86
CA GLU A 567 -31.83 16.05 -46.86
C GLU A 567 -30.38 15.60 -47.18
N ALA A 568 -29.90 14.68 -46.34
CA ALA A 568 -29.39 13.40 -46.85
C ALA A 568 -30.15 12.26 -46.16
N SER A 569 -31.36 12.01 -46.66
CA SER A 569 -32.12 10.79 -46.42
C SER A 569 -31.38 9.61 -47.07
N ALA A 570 -30.31 9.14 -46.42
CA ALA A 570 -30.05 7.71 -46.46
C ALA A 570 -31.16 7.10 -45.62
N ALA A 571 -32.12 6.44 -46.29
CA ALA A 571 -33.23 5.78 -45.63
C ALA A 571 -32.72 5.11 -44.34
N PRO A 572 -33.27 5.44 -43.15
CA PRO A 572 -32.90 4.73 -41.96
C PRO A 572 -33.21 3.27 -42.26
N VAL A 573 -32.17 2.44 -42.37
CA VAL A 573 -32.35 1.01 -42.21
C VAL A 573 -33.13 0.91 -40.91
N PRO A 574 -34.36 0.39 -40.90
CA PRO A 574 -35.15 0.37 -39.70
C PRO A 574 -34.31 -0.38 -38.68
N VAL A 575 -33.81 0.34 -37.68
CA VAL A 575 -33.17 -0.27 -36.53
C VAL A 575 -34.31 -1.07 -35.92
N VAL A 576 -34.31 -2.37 -36.18
CA VAL A 576 -35.19 -3.32 -35.50
C VAL A 576 -34.70 -3.32 -34.06
N GLN A 577 -35.17 -2.36 -33.27
CA GLN A 577 -34.99 -2.39 -31.83
C GLN A 577 -35.74 -3.63 -31.37
N ASN A 578 -34.99 -4.64 -30.95
CA ASN A 578 -35.58 -5.83 -30.35
C ASN A 578 -36.45 -5.41 -29.16
N HIS A 579 -37.72 -5.82 -29.17
CA HIS A 579 -38.61 -5.66 -28.03
C HIS A 579 -38.14 -6.58 -26.88
N HIS A 580 -38.54 -6.28 -25.64
CA HIS A 580 -38.28 -7.11 -24.44
C HIS A 580 -38.56 -8.62 -24.64
N SER A 581 -39.42 -8.98 -25.60
CA SER A 581 -39.75 -10.35 -25.99
C SER A 581 -38.55 -11.19 -26.46
N THR A 582 -37.46 -10.58 -26.92
CA THR A 582 -36.23 -11.31 -27.32
C THR A 582 -35.56 -12.04 -26.15
N TYR A 583 -35.83 -11.62 -24.92
CA TYR A 583 -35.33 -12.25 -23.70
C TYR A 583 -36.35 -13.17 -23.03
N GLU A 584 -37.52 -13.39 -23.65
CA GLU A 584 -38.46 -14.40 -23.17
C GLU A 584 -37.93 -15.83 -23.43
N LEU A 585 -38.23 -16.73 -22.50
CA LEU A 585 -37.77 -18.11 -22.52
C LEU A 585 -38.66 -18.94 -23.44
N ASP A 586 -38.06 -19.59 -24.43
CA ASP A 586 -38.68 -20.72 -25.13
C ASP A 586 -38.67 -21.98 -24.24
N ASN A 587 -39.40 -23.03 -24.62
CA ASN A 587 -39.51 -24.27 -23.84
C ASN A 587 -38.15 -24.91 -23.51
N ARG A 588 -37.14 -24.81 -24.40
CA ARG A 588 -35.81 -25.40 -24.17
C ARG A 588 -35.02 -24.58 -23.16
N LYS A 589 -35.04 -23.25 -23.26
CA LYS A 589 -34.41 -22.34 -22.30
C LYS A 589 -35.08 -22.44 -20.92
N TRP A 590 -36.40 -22.56 -20.89
CA TRP A 590 -37.15 -22.81 -19.65
C TRP A 590 -36.71 -24.10 -18.96
N LEU A 591 -36.54 -25.19 -19.71
CA LEU A 591 -36.03 -26.45 -19.18
C LEU A 591 -34.62 -26.28 -18.59
N LEU A 592 -33.72 -25.54 -19.24
CA LEU A 592 -32.39 -25.26 -18.70
C LEU A 592 -32.45 -24.46 -17.39
N VAL A 593 -33.26 -23.40 -17.34
CA VAL A 593 -33.49 -22.61 -16.11
C VAL A 593 -33.97 -23.50 -14.97
N ALA A 594 -34.95 -24.39 -15.25
CA ALA A 594 -35.48 -25.32 -14.27
C ALA A 594 -34.45 -26.35 -13.79
N ILE A 595 -33.66 -26.94 -14.70
CA ILE A 595 -32.60 -27.91 -14.35
C ILE A 595 -31.53 -27.27 -13.47
N PHE A 596 -31.00 -26.11 -13.87
CA PHE A 596 -29.96 -25.43 -13.10
C PHE A 596 -30.48 -24.93 -11.75
N GLY A 597 -31.74 -24.46 -11.71
CA GLY A 597 -32.39 -24.06 -10.47
C GLY A 597 -32.59 -25.24 -9.51
N ALA A 598 -33.11 -26.36 -10.01
CA ALA A 598 -33.30 -27.58 -9.24
C ALA A 598 -31.97 -28.16 -8.76
N LEU A 599 -30.93 -28.14 -9.60
CA LEU A 599 -29.58 -28.54 -9.20
C LEU A 599 -29.03 -27.65 -8.10
N GLY A 600 -29.15 -26.32 -8.23
CA GLY A 600 -28.71 -25.38 -7.19
C GLY A 600 -29.41 -25.59 -5.86
N ILE A 601 -30.74 -25.80 -5.87
CA ILE A 601 -31.53 -26.13 -4.68
C ILE A 601 -31.08 -27.46 -4.08
N ALA A 602 -30.96 -28.51 -4.90
CA ALA A 602 -30.54 -29.83 -4.44
C ALA A 602 -29.14 -29.78 -3.81
N LEU A 603 -28.17 -29.13 -4.44
CA LEU A 603 -26.82 -28.95 -3.90
C LEU A 603 -26.84 -28.17 -2.58
N THR A 604 -27.65 -27.11 -2.49
CA THR A 604 -27.78 -26.32 -1.25
C THR A 604 -28.38 -27.15 -0.11
N TRP A 605 -29.38 -27.99 -0.41
CA TRP A 605 -30.07 -28.82 0.56
C TRP A 605 -29.23 -30.01 1.03
N VAL A 606 -28.50 -30.67 0.11
CA VAL A 606 -27.65 -31.83 0.39
C VAL A 606 -26.35 -31.45 1.10
N PHE A 607 -25.69 -30.36 0.68
CA PHE A 607 -24.38 -29.97 1.19
C PHE A 607 -24.46 -28.84 2.21
N GLN A 608 -25.05 -29.11 3.38
CA GLN A 608 -24.98 -28.21 4.53
C GLN A 608 -23.64 -28.38 5.26
N VAL A 609 -23.03 -27.29 5.70
CA VAL A 609 -21.66 -27.31 6.25
C VAL A 609 -21.57 -26.47 7.52
N ASP A 610 -21.19 -27.11 8.62
CA ASP A 610 -20.90 -26.45 9.89
C ASP A 610 -19.49 -25.87 9.86
N ARG A 611 -19.42 -24.59 9.47
CA ARG A 611 -18.17 -23.83 9.40
C ARG A 611 -17.68 -23.47 10.80
N PHE A 612 -16.38 -23.20 10.91
CA PHE A 612 -15.84 -22.58 12.12
C PHE A 612 -16.48 -21.19 12.35
N ALA A 613 -16.80 -20.88 13.60
CA ALA A 613 -17.54 -19.67 14.02
C ALA A 613 -18.97 -19.61 13.46
N SER A 614 -19.61 -20.75 13.19
CA SER A 614 -20.96 -20.81 12.64
C SER A 614 -22.05 -20.59 13.70
N SER A 615 -21.77 -20.90 14.97
CA SER A 615 -22.66 -20.68 16.12
C SER A 615 -22.42 -19.35 16.84
N ALA A 616 -21.37 -18.61 16.47
CA ALA A 616 -21.10 -17.28 17.03
C ALA A 616 -22.27 -16.30 16.81
N THR A 617 -22.64 -15.61 17.88
CA THR A 617 -23.73 -14.61 17.93
C THR A 617 -23.29 -13.30 18.59
N VAL A 618 -24.10 -12.27 18.41
CA VAL A 618 -23.98 -10.96 19.03
C VAL A 618 -25.25 -10.66 19.81
N SER A 619 -25.17 -10.66 21.13
CA SER A 619 -26.29 -10.31 22.01
C SER A 619 -26.08 -9.00 22.76
N VAL A 620 -24.87 -8.43 22.70
CA VAL A 620 -24.55 -7.12 23.27
C VAL A 620 -24.38 -6.11 22.15
N SER A 621 -25.17 -5.04 22.20
CA SER A 621 -25.12 -3.91 21.28
C SER A 621 -23.87 -3.05 21.50
N ARG A 622 -23.60 -2.17 20.52
CA ARG A 622 -22.46 -1.23 20.61
C ARG A 622 -22.57 -0.33 21.86
N SER A 623 -23.77 0.15 22.19
CA SER A 623 -24.01 1.01 23.35
C SER A 623 -23.86 0.23 24.67
N GLU A 624 -24.42 -0.97 24.77
CA GLU A 624 -24.28 -1.81 25.96
C GLU A 624 -22.83 -2.22 26.21
N ALA A 625 -22.07 -2.50 25.15
CA ALA A 625 -20.63 -2.78 25.27
C ALA A 625 -19.86 -1.56 25.80
N VAL A 626 -20.24 -0.35 25.39
CA VAL A 626 -19.66 0.90 25.92
C VAL A 626 -20.03 1.09 27.39
N GLU A 627 -21.27 0.81 27.78
CA GLU A 627 -21.70 0.91 29.18
C GLU A 627 -20.96 -0.08 30.07
N GLN A 628 -20.88 -1.36 29.67
CA GLN A 628 -20.08 -2.36 30.40
C GLN A 628 -18.62 -1.95 30.54
N ALA A 629 -18.04 -1.38 29.48
CA ALA A 629 -16.67 -0.92 29.50
C ALA A 629 -16.49 0.32 30.39
N LYS A 630 -17.45 1.26 30.42
CA LYS A 630 -17.44 2.41 31.33
C LYS A 630 -17.58 2.00 32.80
N GLU A 631 -18.48 1.05 33.09
CA GLU A 631 -18.63 0.49 34.43
C GLU A 631 -17.34 -0.20 34.89
N PHE A 632 -16.70 -0.93 33.98
CA PHE A 632 -15.38 -1.52 34.23
C PHE A 632 -14.33 -0.44 34.54
N CYS A 633 -14.21 0.59 33.71
CA CYS A 633 -13.29 1.71 33.96
C CYS A 633 -13.54 2.39 35.31
N ALA A 634 -14.81 2.65 35.67
CA ALA A 634 -15.16 3.24 36.96
C ALA A 634 -14.76 2.34 38.15
N LYS A 635 -14.90 1.01 38.03
CA LYS A 635 -14.43 0.06 39.04
C LYS A 635 -12.90 0.03 39.16
N MET A 636 -12.21 0.28 38.05
CA MET A 636 -10.74 0.43 38.01
C MET A 636 -10.27 1.82 38.48
N GLY A 637 -11.19 2.73 38.85
CA GLY A 637 -10.85 4.09 39.27
C GLY A 637 -10.48 5.04 38.12
N LEU A 638 -10.78 4.68 36.88
CA LEU A 638 -10.45 5.46 35.68
C LEU A 638 -11.62 6.34 35.25
N ASP A 639 -11.40 7.65 35.17
CA ASP A 639 -12.36 8.58 34.58
C ASP A 639 -12.12 8.76 33.08
N VAL A 640 -13.10 8.33 32.28
CA VAL A 640 -13.07 8.41 30.80
C VAL A 640 -13.93 9.55 30.24
N SER A 641 -14.48 10.42 31.09
CA SER A 641 -15.42 11.48 30.69
C SER A 641 -14.81 12.50 29.71
N ASP A 642 -13.54 12.87 29.92
CA ASP A 642 -12.80 13.83 29.09
C ASP A 642 -12.12 13.21 27.86
N TYR A 643 -12.32 11.91 27.61
CA TYR A 643 -11.69 11.19 26.50
C TYR A 643 -12.56 11.14 25.25
N ARG A 644 -11.93 11.10 24.08
CA ARG A 644 -12.62 10.72 22.84
C ARG A 644 -12.79 9.21 22.81
N GLN A 645 -13.97 8.76 22.42
CA GLN A 645 -14.32 7.34 22.34
C GLN A 645 -14.34 6.85 20.88
N SER A 646 -13.81 5.67 20.63
CA SER A 646 -13.97 4.91 19.39
C SER A 646 -14.37 3.47 19.71
N VAL A 647 -15.28 2.90 18.91
CA VAL A 647 -15.76 1.52 19.11
C VAL A 647 -15.71 0.78 17.77
N ALA A 648 -15.15 -0.43 17.77
CA ALA A 648 -15.11 -1.28 16.59
C ALA A 648 -15.42 -2.73 16.95
N PHE A 649 -16.05 -3.46 16.03
CA PHE A 649 -16.28 -4.89 16.14
C PHE A 649 -15.10 -5.66 15.54
N GLN A 650 -14.56 -6.63 16.28
CA GLN A 650 -13.40 -7.41 15.85
C GLN A 650 -13.79 -8.87 15.65
N ASN A 651 -13.58 -9.37 14.43
CA ASN A 651 -13.71 -10.80 14.10
C ASN A 651 -12.34 -11.49 14.14
N ARG A 652 -12.10 -12.31 15.17
CA ARG A 652 -10.85 -13.06 15.35
C ARG A 652 -10.85 -14.41 14.64
N SER A 653 -11.99 -14.87 14.10
CA SER A 653 -12.12 -16.23 13.55
C SER A 653 -11.21 -16.55 12.35
N SER A 654 -10.73 -15.54 11.63
CA SER A 654 -9.84 -15.68 10.47
C SER A 654 -8.35 -15.64 10.83
N LEU A 655 -7.99 -15.55 12.11
CA LEU A 655 -6.59 -15.55 12.55
C LEU A 655 -5.91 -16.87 12.16
N SER A 656 -4.68 -16.77 11.64
CA SER A 656 -3.88 -17.96 11.27
C SER A 656 -3.66 -18.91 12.44
N SER A 657 -3.65 -18.41 13.69
CA SER A 657 -3.59 -19.26 14.88
C SER A 657 -4.79 -20.21 14.96
N PHE A 658 -6.01 -19.75 14.67
CA PHE A 658 -7.19 -20.63 14.69
C PHE A 658 -7.23 -21.62 13.52
N THR A 659 -6.45 -21.39 12.45
CA THR A 659 -6.24 -22.43 11.44
C THR A 659 -5.64 -23.69 12.06
N HIS A 660 -4.68 -23.56 12.97
CA HIS A 660 -4.14 -24.70 13.72
C HIS A 660 -5.22 -25.39 14.55
N LEU A 661 -6.01 -24.59 15.30
CA LEU A 661 -7.08 -25.09 16.17
C LEU A 661 -8.10 -25.92 15.39
N VAL A 662 -8.60 -25.39 14.26
CA VAL A 662 -9.58 -26.07 13.41
C VAL A 662 -9.02 -27.34 12.78
N ARG A 663 -7.79 -27.32 12.26
CA ARG A 663 -7.17 -28.50 11.63
C ARG A 663 -6.94 -29.65 12.60
N ARG A 664 -6.71 -29.35 13.89
CA ARG A 664 -6.39 -30.35 14.92
C ARG A 664 -7.59 -30.83 15.71
N ALA A 665 -8.56 -29.95 15.98
CA ALA A 665 -9.75 -30.29 16.78
C ALA A 665 -11.01 -30.53 15.95
N GLY A 666 -11.05 -30.12 14.67
CA GLY A 666 -12.27 -30.04 13.87
C GLY A 666 -13.08 -28.78 14.21
N SER A 667 -13.95 -28.32 13.29
CA SER A 667 -14.64 -27.02 13.40
C SER A 667 -15.46 -26.85 14.68
N ALA A 668 -16.31 -27.84 15.02
CA ALA A 668 -17.23 -27.72 16.16
C ALA A 668 -16.49 -27.65 17.51
N LYS A 669 -15.52 -28.54 17.73
CA LYS A 669 -14.71 -28.54 18.95
C LYS A 669 -13.78 -27.33 19.02
N ALA A 670 -13.20 -26.91 17.89
CA ALA A 670 -12.40 -25.70 17.82
C ALA A 670 -13.22 -24.46 18.19
N GLU A 671 -14.46 -24.37 17.75
CA GLU A 671 -15.36 -23.27 18.07
C GLU A 671 -15.73 -23.24 19.56
N SER A 672 -16.13 -24.37 20.15
CA SER A 672 -16.38 -24.46 21.60
C SER A 672 -15.16 -24.04 22.41
N LEU A 673 -13.98 -24.55 22.07
CA LEU A 673 -12.73 -24.16 22.75
C LEU A 673 -12.40 -22.67 22.57
N ALA A 674 -12.59 -22.11 21.37
CA ALA A 674 -12.31 -20.70 21.14
C ALA A 674 -13.28 -19.79 21.91
N VAL A 675 -14.56 -20.16 22.01
CA VAL A 675 -15.56 -19.44 22.80
C VAL A 675 -15.26 -19.56 24.29
N GLU A 676 -14.96 -20.75 24.79
CA GLU A 676 -14.69 -20.99 26.22
C GLU A 676 -13.38 -20.34 26.66
N GLU A 677 -12.31 -20.50 25.89
CA GLU A 677 -10.93 -20.18 26.30
C GLU A 677 -10.40 -18.83 25.82
N THR A 678 -11.02 -18.25 24.80
CA THR A 678 -10.61 -16.98 24.22
C THR A 678 -11.86 -16.16 23.88
N GLU A 679 -11.92 -15.64 22.66
CA GLU A 679 -13.11 -15.06 22.08
C GLU A 679 -13.00 -15.09 20.54
N LEU A 680 -14.13 -15.35 19.89
CA LEU A 680 -14.23 -15.30 18.43
C LEU A 680 -14.58 -13.90 17.95
N TRP A 681 -15.59 -13.29 18.57
CA TRP A 681 -16.13 -11.97 18.24
C TRP A 681 -16.18 -11.09 19.49
N ARG A 682 -15.78 -9.82 19.34
CA ARG A 682 -15.74 -8.87 20.46
C ARG A 682 -15.92 -7.43 19.98
N TRP A 683 -16.42 -6.58 20.88
CA TRP A 683 -16.33 -5.13 20.76
C TRP A 683 -15.01 -4.66 21.36
N HIS A 684 -14.31 -3.78 20.66
CA HIS A 684 -13.11 -3.10 21.15
C HIS A 684 -13.42 -1.61 21.32
N ILE A 685 -13.46 -1.16 22.58
CA ILE A 685 -13.70 0.22 22.97
C ILE A 685 -12.35 0.85 23.28
N ARG A 686 -12.09 2.02 22.70
CA ARG A 686 -10.86 2.79 22.87
C ARG A 686 -11.21 4.21 23.33
N TRP A 687 -10.55 4.67 24.38
CA TRP A 687 -10.55 6.04 24.84
C TRP A 687 -9.18 6.64 24.66
N PHE A 688 -9.11 7.82 24.05
CA PHE A 688 -7.85 8.51 23.78
C PHE A 688 -8.02 10.03 23.82
N LYS A 689 -6.91 10.74 24.00
CA LYS A 689 -6.83 12.20 23.81
C LYS A 689 -5.77 12.52 22.74
N PRO A 690 -6.06 13.43 21.78
CA PRO A 690 -5.07 13.86 20.80
C PRO A 690 -3.79 14.35 21.47
N LEU A 691 -2.62 13.99 20.92
CA LEU A 691 -1.28 14.34 21.41
C LEU A 691 -0.87 13.71 22.75
N GLU A 692 -1.79 13.14 23.52
CA GLU A 692 -1.49 12.44 24.76
C GLU A 692 -1.19 10.96 24.50
N LYS A 693 -0.22 10.40 25.23
CA LYS A 693 0.10 8.96 25.13
C LYS A 693 -0.94 8.10 25.85
N GLU A 694 -1.63 8.68 26.83
CA GLU A 694 -2.56 7.95 27.64
C GLU A 694 -3.76 7.46 26.83
N GLU A 695 -3.99 6.15 26.84
CA GLU A 695 -5.12 5.53 26.15
C GLU A 695 -5.66 4.35 26.96
N ILE A 696 -6.98 4.18 26.95
CA ILE A 696 -7.64 3.06 27.63
C ILE A 696 -8.37 2.23 26.59
N HIS A 697 -8.09 0.93 26.56
CA HIS A 697 -8.67 -0.04 25.66
C HIS A 697 -9.38 -1.11 26.49
N VAL A 698 -10.65 -1.36 26.19
CA VAL A 698 -11.44 -2.42 26.82
C VAL A 698 -12.06 -3.28 25.73
N THR A 699 -11.92 -4.58 25.87
CA THR A 699 -12.59 -5.54 24.98
C THR A 699 -13.72 -6.25 25.70
N VAL A 700 -14.91 -6.19 25.10
CA VAL A 700 -16.13 -6.82 25.59
C VAL A 700 -16.54 -7.92 24.62
N ARG A 701 -16.81 -9.12 25.14
CA ARG A 701 -17.30 -10.24 24.33
C ARG A 701 -18.59 -9.85 23.61
N SER A 702 -18.82 -10.39 22.40
CA SER A 702 -20.08 -10.13 21.66
C SER A 702 -21.35 -10.59 22.41
N THR A 703 -21.19 -11.44 23.42
CA THR A 703 -22.26 -11.94 24.30
C THR A 703 -22.23 -11.35 25.71
N GLY A 704 -21.32 -10.41 25.99
CA GLY A 704 -21.16 -9.75 27.30
C GLY A 704 -20.01 -10.27 28.14
N GLY A 705 -19.52 -9.40 29.03
CA GLY A 705 -18.37 -9.64 29.90
C GLY A 705 -17.05 -9.13 29.30
N ILE A 706 -16.16 -8.68 30.19
CA ILE A 706 -14.84 -8.17 29.84
C ILE A 706 -13.91 -9.35 29.49
N THR A 707 -13.21 -9.27 28.37
CA THR A 707 -12.25 -10.29 27.93
C THR A 707 -10.81 -9.78 27.86
N GLY A 708 -10.63 -8.48 28.06
CA GLY A 708 -9.32 -7.87 27.99
C GLY A 708 -9.38 -6.37 28.23
N TYR A 709 -8.25 -5.84 28.69
CA TYR A 709 -8.05 -4.46 29.09
C TYR A 709 -6.60 -4.06 28.81
N THR A 710 -6.39 -2.81 28.43
CA THR A 710 -5.05 -2.21 28.28
C THR A 710 -5.13 -0.72 28.57
N HIS A 711 -4.30 -0.24 29.48
CA HIS A 711 -4.05 1.16 29.78
C HIS A 711 -2.62 1.49 29.37
N LEU A 712 -2.52 2.29 28.33
CA LEU A 712 -1.26 2.80 27.83
C LEU A 712 -1.01 4.10 28.59
N ILE A 713 0.14 4.21 29.25
CA ILE A 713 0.58 5.41 29.97
C ILE A 713 1.98 5.81 29.49
N PRO A 714 2.38 7.10 29.61
CA PRO A 714 3.74 7.55 29.28
C PRO A 714 4.83 6.75 30.02
N GLU A 715 5.95 6.47 29.35
CA GLU A 715 7.12 5.81 29.99
C GLU A 715 7.61 6.59 31.23
N GLY A 716 7.59 7.93 31.21
CA GLY A 716 8.01 8.79 32.32
C GLY A 716 6.98 9.01 33.43
N GLN A 717 5.79 8.41 33.36
CA GLN A 717 4.79 8.54 34.44
C GLN A 717 5.29 7.82 35.70
N ALA A 718 5.28 8.55 36.83
CA ALA A 718 5.67 8.03 38.13
C ALA A 718 4.76 6.89 38.60
N GLY A 719 5.34 5.94 39.31
CA GLY A 719 4.65 4.79 39.89
C GLY A 719 5.56 4.01 40.82
N ASP A 720 4.99 3.04 41.53
CA ASP A 720 5.73 2.31 42.55
C ASP A 720 6.78 1.36 41.96
N GLU A 721 7.82 1.04 42.74
CA GLU A 721 8.78 -0.02 42.45
C GLU A 721 8.51 -1.22 43.37
N LEU A 722 7.42 -1.94 43.10
CA LEU A 722 7.01 -3.07 43.94
C LEU A 722 7.77 -4.38 43.60
N PRO A 723 8.06 -5.23 44.60
CA PRO A 723 8.62 -6.57 44.38
C PRO A 723 7.70 -7.46 43.54
N VAL A 724 8.30 -8.31 42.70
CA VAL A 724 7.57 -9.17 41.77
C VAL A 724 6.53 -10.07 42.45
N ASP A 725 6.80 -10.57 43.66
CA ASP A 725 5.85 -11.43 44.39
C ASP A 725 4.56 -10.68 44.78
N GLN A 726 4.66 -9.41 45.19
CA GLN A 726 3.49 -8.60 45.53
C GLN A 726 2.69 -8.27 44.26
N VAL A 727 3.39 -7.96 43.18
CA VAL A 727 2.79 -7.60 41.90
C VAL A 727 2.15 -8.81 41.20
N ARG A 728 2.72 -10.01 41.41
CA ARG A 728 2.13 -11.25 40.92
C ARG A 728 0.76 -11.49 41.54
N VAL A 729 0.61 -11.31 42.86
CA VAL A 729 -0.67 -11.44 43.55
C VAL A 729 -1.71 -10.45 42.99
N LEU A 730 -1.31 -9.18 42.77
CA LEU A 730 -2.20 -8.18 42.14
C LEU A 730 -2.67 -8.62 40.75
N SER A 731 -1.76 -9.20 39.96
CA SER A 731 -2.10 -9.74 38.64
C SER A 731 -3.03 -10.95 38.73
N GLU A 732 -2.77 -11.88 39.63
CA GLU A 732 -3.58 -13.10 39.85
C GLU A 732 -5.00 -12.73 40.29
N ASP A 733 -5.13 -11.79 41.24
CA ASP A 733 -6.42 -11.29 41.73
C ASP A 733 -7.23 -10.59 40.64
N ALA A 734 -6.58 -9.77 39.81
CA ALA A 734 -7.25 -9.10 38.69
C ALA A 734 -7.73 -10.08 37.62
N ILE A 735 -6.92 -11.08 37.29
CA ILE A 735 -7.30 -12.14 36.34
C ILE A 735 -8.49 -12.94 36.91
N ALA A 736 -8.46 -13.31 38.19
CA ALA A 736 -9.55 -14.02 38.84
C ALA A 736 -10.84 -13.18 38.84
N SER A 737 -10.74 -11.91 39.22
CA SER A 737 -11.88 -11.00 39.35
C SER A 737 -12.53 -10.62 38.02
N HIS A 738 -11.73 -10.43 36.96
CA HIS A 738 -12.22 -9.86 35.70
C HIS A 738 -12.31 -10.86 34.54
N LEU A 739 -11.48 -11.91 34.52
CA LEU A 739 -11.52 -12.95 33.48
C LEU A 739 -12.15 -14.26 33.98
N ASN A 740 -12.52 -14.34 35.27
CA ASN A 740 -13.03 -15.54 35.91
C ASN A 740 -12.07 -16.74 35.73
N ARG A 741 -10.75 -16.48 35.82
CA ARG A 741 -9.69 -17.48 35.70
C ARG A 741 -8.85 -17.50 36.96
N ASP A 742 -8.76 -18.66 37.58
CA ASP A 742 -7.83 -18.88 38.68
C ASP A 742 -6.51 -19.40 38.11
N VAL A 743 -5.58 -18.49 37.84
CA VAL A 743 -4.23 -18.84 37.35
C VAL A 743 -3.31 -19.39 38.44
N THR A 744 -3.74 -19.36 39.71
CA THR A 744 -3.00 -19.94 40.84
C THR A 744 -3.19 -21.46 40.94
N ASP A 745 -4.23 -22.00 40.29
CA ASP A 745 -4.45 -23.44 40.16
C ASP A 745 -3.37 -24.08 39.26
N THR A 746 -2.30 -24.57 39.89
CA THR A 746 -1.15 -25.19 39.21
C THR A 746 -1.49 -26.49 38.48
N GLN A 747 -2.68 -27.08 38.71
CA GLN A 747 -3.15 -28.22 37.91
C GLN A 747 -3.68 -27.78 36.55
N LYS A 748 -4.14 -26.53 36.42
CA LYS A 748 -4.69 -25.96 35.19
C LYS A 748 -3.78 -24.96 34.52
N TYR A 749 -2.96 -24.24 35.28
CA TYR A 749 -2.13 -23.16 34.77
C TYR A 749 -0.66 -23.33 35.12
N LYS A 750 0.20 -22.86 34.22
CA LYS A 750 1.65 -22.81 34.39
C LYS A 750 2.17 -21.45 33.97
N LEU A 751 2.94 -20.78 34.83
CA LEU A 751 3.63 -19.54 34.47
C LEU A 751 4.74 -19.85 33.45
N LEU A 752 4.69 -19.20 32.28
CA LEU A 752 5.66 -19.37 31.19
C LEU A 752 6.63 -18.20 31.04
N GLU A 753 6.20 -16.98 31.37
CA GLU A 753 7.00 -15.78 31.20
C GLU A 753 6.81 -14.86 32.40
N GLU A 754 7.93 -14.39 32.92
CA GLU A 754 8.02 -13.35 33.94
C GLU A 754 9.07 -12.34 33.50
N ARG A 755 8.65 -11.08 33.43
CA ARG A 755 9.51 -9.95 33.04
C ARG A 755 9.28 -8.80 34.00
N SER A 756 10.38 -8.25 34.50
CA SER A 756 10.39 -6.98 35.23
C SER A 756 11.26 -5.98 34.47
N GLU A 757 10.74 -4.78 34.27
CA GLU A 757 11.38 -3.70 33.53
C GLU A 757 11.29 -2.39 34.32
N LYS A 758 12.46 -1.84 34.65
CA LYS A 758 12.56 -0.52 35.28
C LYS A 758 12.38 0.56 34.22
N GLU A 759 11.23 1.22 34.25
CA GLU A 759 10.99 2.47 33.55
C GLU A 759 11.63 3.63 34.33
N GLU A 760 11.60 4.85 33.80
CA GLU A 760 12.34 5.97 34.41
C GLU A 760 11.89 6.33 35.83
N ALA A 761 10.61 6.12 36.14
CA ALA A 761 10.02 6.50 37.43
C ALA A 761 9.08 5.43 38.02
N ARG A 762 9.16 4.17 37.54
CA ARG A 762 8.36 3.04 38.05
C ARG A 762 8.94 1.69 37.61
N MET A 763 8.46 0.61 38.22
CA MET A 763 8.73 -0.77 37.78
C MET A 763 7.48 -1.39 37.13
N ASP A 764 7.61 -1.86 35.89
CA ASP A 764 6.55 -2.58 35.20
C ASP A 764 6.85 -4.09 35.20
N HIS A 765 5.82 -4.91 35.39
CA HIS A 765 5.91 -6.36 35.40
C HIS A 765 4.97 -6.98 34.37
N HIS A 766 5.42 -8.01 33.66
CA HIS A 766 4.64 -8.75 32.67
C HIS A 766 4.67 -10.25 32.96
N PHE A 767 3.49 -10.87 32.86
CA PHE A 767 3.30 -12.28 33.14
C PHE A 767 2.50 -12.97 32.04
N VAL A 768 2.86 -14.22 31.74
CA VAL A 768 2.14 -15.08 30.81
C VAL A 768 1.94 -16.46 31.42
N TRP A 769 0.69 -16.89 31.57
CA TRP A 769 0.35 -18.26 31.98
C TRP A 769 -0.17 -19.06 30.80
N GLU A 770 0.25 -20.31 30.71
CA GLU A 770 -0.33 -21.33 29.84
C GLU A 770 -1.39 -22.12 30.59
N ARG A 771 -2.51 -22.39 29.93
CA ARG A 771 -3.52 -23.34 30.38
C ARG A 771 -3.12 -24.77 29.95
N ILE A 772 -2.71 -25.60 30.91
CA ILE A 772 -2.13 -26.93 30.65
C ILE A 772 -3.15 -28.08 30.63
N ASP A 773 -4.32 -27.92 31.26
CA ASP A 773 -5.41 -28.92 31.26
C ASP A 773 -6.19 -28.94 29.93
N ARG A 774 -6.04 -27.88 29.12
CA ARG A 774 -6.68 -27.71 27.81
C ARG A 774 -5.63 -27.41 26.76
N LYS A 775 -5.21 -28.43 26.01
CA LYS A 775 -4.31 -28.30 24.85
C LYS A 775 -4.92 -28.88 23.58
N VAL A 776 -4.52 -28.34 22.44
CA VAL A 776 -4.88 -28.89 21.13
C VAL A 776 -3.62 -29.13 20.32
N GLY A 777 -3.14 -30.38 20.32
CA GLY A 777 -1.81 -30.69 19.80
C GLY A 777 -0.75 -29.87 20.55
N ASP A 778 0.10 -29.19 19.80
CA ASP A 778 1.11 -28.26 20.32
C ASP A 778 0.59 -26.81 20.51
N GLY A 779 -0.70 -26.56 20.30
CA GLY A 779 -1.29 -25.22 20.44
C GLY A 779 -1.77 -24.95 21.87
N GLU A 780 -1.56 -23.73 22.34
CA GLU A 780 -1.64 -23.36 23.75
C GLU A 780 -2.63 -22.21 23.97
N PHE A 781 -3.46 -22.32 25.00
CA PHE A 781 -4.26 -21.20 25.50
C PHE A 781 -3.46 -20.45 26.56
N ARG A 782 -3.44 -19.13 26.50
CA ARG A 782 -2.63 -18.28 27.36
C ARG A 782 -3.43 -17.14 27.95
N VAL A 783 -3.12 -16.82 29.20
CA VAL A 783 -3.55 -15.60 29.89
C VAL A 783 -2.34 -14.70 30.02
N THR A 784 -2.47 -13.44 29.62
CA THR A 784 -1.40 -12.43 29.73
C THR A 784 -1.82 -11.33 30.66
N SER A 785 -0.88 -10.77 31.43
CA SER A 785 -1.11 -9.60 32.28
C SER A 785 0.11 -8.69 32.32
N ARG A 786 -0.12 -7.39 32.51
CA ARG A 786 0.91 -6.39 32.81
C ARG A 786 0.45 -5.56 33.99
N VAL A 787 1.35 -5.32 34.94
CA VAL A 787 1.17 -4.40 36.06
C VAL A 787 2.19 -3.27 35.90
N GLN A 788 1.75 -2.03 36.06
CA GLN A 788 2.54 -0.81 35.87
C GLN A 788 2.67 -0.11 37.23
N GLY A 789 3.82 -0.24 37.86
CA GLY A 789 3.99 0.09 39.28
C GLY A 789 3.07 -0.76 40.17
N SER A 790 2.06 -0.11 40.75
CA SER A 790 1.05 -0.71 41.63
C SER A 790 -0.30 -0.99 40.97
N GLU A 791 -0.47 -0.62 39.69
CA GLU A 791 -1.76 -0.69 39.00
C GLU A 791 -1.73 -1.75 37.91
N VAL A 792 -2.81 -2.52 37.79
CA VAL A 792 -2.93 -3.46 36.67
C VAL A 792 -3.14 -2.65 35.41
N GLY A 793 -2.18 -2.75 34.47
CA GLY A 793 -2.17 -2.01 33.22
C GLY A 793 -2.76 -2.79 32.05
N SER A 794 -2.72 -4.11 32.06
CA SER A 794 -3.40 -4.90 31.00
C SER A 794 -3.66 -6.34 31.41
N PHE A 795 -4.66 -6.96 30.80
CA PHE A 795 -4.84 -8.41 30.80
C PHE A 795 -5.60 -8.89 29.56
N GLY A 796 -5.49 -10.17 29.19
CA GLY A 796 -6.24 -10.73 28.06
C GLY A 796 -6.00 -12.20 27.78
N LEU A 797 -6.78 -12.73 26.84
CA LEU A 797 -6.82 -14.15 26.43
C LEU A 797 -6.30 -14.37 25.00
N ILE A 798 -5.42 -15.37 24.83
CA ILE A 798 -4.75 -15.63 23.55
C ILE A 798 -4.68 -17.14 23.27
N TYR A 799 -4.96 -17.53 22.03
CA TYR A 799 -4.56 -18.85 21.51
C TYR A 799 -3.28 -18.72 20.69
N LYS A 800 -2.19 -19.37 21.15
CA LYS A 800 -0.91 -19.42 20.47
C LYS A 800 -0.81 -20.74 19.68
N ALA A 801 -0.76 -20.64 18.36
CA ALA A 801 -0.40 -21.77 17.51
C ALA A 801 1.13 -21.96 17.45
N PRO A 802 1.63 -23.19 17.22
CA PRO A 802 3.07 -23.45 17.12
C PRO A 802 3.75 -22.60 16.04
N GLU A 803 4.92 -22.00 16.35
CA GLU A 803 5.65 -21.18 15.38
C GLU A 803 5.92 -21.93 14.07
N LYS A 804 6.36 -23.20 14.15
CA LYS A 804 6.64 -24.05 12.99
C LYS A 804 5.43 -24.19 12.08
N PHE A 805 4.24 -24.42 12.65
CA PHE A 805 3.00 -24.50 11.89
C PHE A 805 2.67 -23.19 11.17
N LEU A 806 2.81 -22.05 11.87
CA LEU A 806 2.55 -20.73 11.27
C LEU A 806 3.55 -20.40 10.16
N ARG A 807 4.82 -20.79 10.32
CA ARG A 807 5.84 -20.68 9.27
C ARG A 807 5.51 -21.55 8.07
N ASP A 808 5.12 -22.80 8.29
CA ASP A 808 4.70 -23.71 7.23
C ASP A 808 3.48 -23.17 6.46
N LEU A 809 2.55 -22.51 7.14
CA LEU A 809 1.38 -21.88 6.51
C LEU A 809 1.77 -20.67 5.64
N ARG A 810 2.85 -19.96 5.99
CA ARG A 810 3.37 -18.80 5.24
C ARG A 810 4.36 -19.18 4.14
N LYS A 811 4.77 -20.46 4.04
CA LYS A 811 5.73 -20.88 3.01
C LYS A 811 5.30 -20.44 1.61
N GLN A 812 6.20 -19.81 0.87
CA GLN A 812 5.98 -19.38 -0.51
C GLN A 812 7.03 -20.00 -1.44
N GLY A 813 6.54 -20.68 -2.48
CA GLY A 813 7.33 -21.14 -3.61
C GLY A 813 6.97 -20.42 -4.91
N PRO A 814 7.58 -20.79 -6.04
CA PRO A 814 7.27 -20.21 -7.34
C PRO A 814 5.79 -20.38 -7.72
N LYS A 815 5.16 -21.48 -7.28
CA LYS A 815 3.75 -21.76 -7.54
C LYS A 815 2.83 -20.67 -6.96
N GLU A 816 3.01 -20.29 -5.70
CA GLU A 816 2.22 -19.25 -5.02
C GLU A 816 2.40 -17.88 -5.70
N VAL A 817 3.64 -17.57 -6.10
CA VAL A 817 3.95 -16.32 -6.79
C VAL A 817 3.35 -16.29 -8.21
N ILE A 818 3.42 -17.39 -8.99
CA ILE A 818 2.77 -17.48 -10.32
C ILE A 818 1.26 -17.30 -10.18
N ALA A 819 0.65 -17.98 -9.21
CA ALA A 819 -0.79 -17.89 -8.96
C ALA A 819 -1.21 -16.45 -8.61
N GLY A 820 -0.39 -15.73 -7.84
CA GLY A 820 -0.63 -14.33 -7.47
C GLY A 820 -0.37 -13.32 -8.60
N LEU A 821 0.63 -13.55 -9.45
CA LEU A 821 1.01 -12.65 -10.54
C LEU A 821 0.09 -12.74 -11.75
N PHE A 822 -0.50 -13.92 -12.02
CA PHE A 822 -1.32 -14.14 -13.21
C PHE A 822 -2.52 -13.17 -13.31
N PRO A 823 -3.34 -12.95 -12.27
CA PRO A 823 -4.40 -11.94 -12.28
C PRO A 823 -3.87 -10.52 -12.51
N VAL A 824 -2.74 -10.17 -11.89
CA VAL A 824 -2.13 -8.83 -12.02
C VAL A 824 -1.74 -8.56 -13.48
N LEU A 825 -1.05 -9.49 -14.12
CA LEU A 825 -0.66 -9.38 -15.53
C LEU A 825 -1.89 -9.25 -16.45
N LEU A 826 -2.95 -10.02 -16.19
CA LEU A 826 -4.19 -9.88 -16.96
C LEU A 826 -4.87 -8.53 -16.76
N VAL A 827 -4.91 -8.01 -15.53
CA VAL A 827 -5.45 -6.67 -15.25
C VAL A 827 -4.66 -5.61 -16.01
N LEU A 828 -3.32 -5.70 -16.03
CA LEU A 828 -2.48 -4.78 -16.80
C LEU A 828 -2.77 -4.86 -18.31
N VAL A 829 -2.83 -6.06 -18.88
CA VAL A 829 -3.22 -6.25 -20.30
C VAL A 829 -4.61 -5.70 -20.57
N THR A 830 -5.55 -5.90 -19.64
CA THR A 830 -6.92 -5.38 -19.73
C THR A 830 -6.94 -3.85 -19.71
N ILE A 831 -6.14 -3.20 -18.86
CA ILE A 831 -6.00 -1.74 -18.81
C ILE A 831 -5.47 -1.22 -20.14
N VAL A 832 -4.43 -1.87 -20.70
CA VAL A 832 -3.86 -1.49 -22.00
C VAL A 832 -4.89 -1.61 -23.12
N PHE A 833 -5.59 -2.74 -23.24
CA PHE A 833 -6.65 -2.90 -24.23
C PHE A 833 -7.80 -1.92 -24.02
N THR A 834 -8.21 -1.70 -22.77
CA THR A 834 -9.26 -0.72 -22.42
C THR A 834 -8.86 0.66 -22.90
N GLY A 835 -7.62 1.09 -22.66
CA GLY A 835 -7.08 2.35 -23.18
C GLY A 835 -7.12 2.43 -24.70
N ILE A 836 -6.63 1.40 -25.41
CA ILE A 836 -6.62 1.37 -26.88
C ILE A 836 -8.03 1.51 -27.46
N TYR A 837 -8.98 0.71 -26.96
CA TYR A 837 -10.36 0.75 -27.46
C TYR A 837 -11.10 2.00 -27.03
N PHE A 838 -10.82 2.53 -25.83
CA PHE A 838 -11.29 3.83 -25.41
C PHE A 838 -10.93 4.92 -26.43
N PHE A 839 -9.66 5.05 -26.78
CA PHE A 839 -9.22 6.07 -27.73
C PHE A 839 -9.79 5.85 -29.15
N ARG A 840 -9.87 4.60 -29.63
CA ARG A 840 -10.45 4.29 -30.94
C ARG A 840 -11.93 4.67 -31.03
N THR A 841 -12.73 4.24 -30.05
CA THR A 841 -14.16 4.51 -29.99
C THR A 841 -14.44 6.00 -29.75
N TYR A 842 -13.60 6.68 -28.96
CA TYR A 842 -13.67 8.14 -28.80
C TYR A 842 -13.36 8.88 -30.11
N ALA A 843 -12.32 8.45 -30.84
CA ALA A 843 -11.95 9.04 -32.13
C ALA A 843 -13.06 8.88 -33.18
N ALA A 844 -13.73 7.72 -33.18
CA ALA A 844 -14.87 7.43 -34.06
C ALA A 844 -16.15 8.24 -33.73
N GLY A 845 -16.18 8.98 -32.61
CA GLY A 845 -17.36 9.75 -32.21
C GLY A 845 -18.51 8.89 -31.66
N GLU A 846 -18.25 7.63 -31.34
CA GLU A 846 -19.27 6.65 -30.91
C GLU A 846 -19.65 6.78 -29.42
N MET A 847 -18.92 7.58 -28.64
CA MET A 847 -19.13 7.70 -27.19
C MET A 847 -20.23 8.71 -26.82
N SER A 848 -21.22 8.25 -26.05
CA SER A 848 -22.17 9.10 -25.35
C SER A 848 -21.77 9.27 -23.87
N TRP A 849 -21.87 10.50 -23.35
CA TRP A 849 -21.40 10.83 -21.99
C TRP A 849 -22.51 11.08 -20.98
N GLY A 850 -23.74 11.37 -21.43
CA GLY A 850 -24.85 11.77 -20.55
C GLY A 850 -25.22 10.73 -19.51
N PHE A 851 -25.49 9.48 -19.93
CA PHE A 851 -25.79 8.38 -19.01
C PHE A 851 -24.59 7.98 -18.13
N PRO A 852 -23.38 7.73 -18.68
CA PRO A 852 -22.22 7.38 -17.86
C PRO A 852 -21.84 8.42 -16.80
N LEU A 853 -21.98 9.72 -17.10
CA LEU A 853 -21.73 10.79 -16.14
C LEU A 853 -22.67 10.71 -14.93
N ARG A 854 -23.97 10.48 -15.17
CA ARG A 854 -24.96 10.31 -14.09
C ARG A 854 -24.62 9.08 -13.25
N VAL A 855 -24.25 7.97 -13.88
CA VAL A 855 -23.81 6.75 -13.18
C VAL A 855 -22.58 7.02 -12.33
N GLY A 856 -21.58 7.72 -12.86
CA GLY A 856 -20.38 8.11 -12.11
C GLY A 856 -20.68 9.00 -10.90
N ILE A 857 -21.59 9.98 -11.04
CA ILE A 857 -22.04 10.84 -9.94
C ILE A 857 -22.78 10.03 -8.88
N VAL A 858 -23.66 9.10 -9.29
CA VAL A 858 -24.36 8.21 -8.36
C VAL A 858 -23.38 7.35 -7.58
N VAL A 859 -22.38 6.73 -8.24
CA VAL A 859 -21.34 5.97 -7.54
C VAL A 859 -20.56 6.84 -6.56
N ALA A 860 -20.17 8.05 -6.96
CA ALA A 860 -19.48 8.96 -6.07
C ALA A 860 -20.33 9.33 -4.83
N ALA A 861 -21.62 9.62 -5.02
CA ALA A 861 -22.55 9.89 -3.93
C ALA A 861 -22.74 8.67 -3.00
N LEU A 862 -22.85 7.47 -3.57
CA LEU A 862 -22.97 6.22 -2.81
C LEU A 862 -21.70 5.93 -1.98
N GLN A 863 -20.52 6.17 -2.56
CA GLN A 863 -19.26 6.05 -1.83
C GLN A 863 -19.17 7.06 -0.68
N LEU A 864 -19.64 8.30 -0.88
CA LEU A 864 -19.73 9.30 0.19
C LEU A 864 -20.67 8.83 1.32
N ILE A 865 -21.86 8.34 0.96
CA ILE A 865 -22.84 7.80 1.93
C ILE A 865 -22.21 6.64 2.72
N ASN A 866 -21.52 5.71 2.07
CA ASN A 866 -20.86 4.59 2.75
C ASN A 866 -19.74 5.05 3.68
N LYS A 867 -18.94 6.05 3.27
CA LYS A 867 -17.90 6.62 4.13
C LYS A 867 -18.48 7.29 5.37
N ILE A 868 -19.60 8.00 5.24
CA ILE A 868 -20.31 8.56 6.40
C ILE A 868 -20.86 7.42 7.27
N ASN A 869 -21.49 6.42 6.67
CA ASN A 869 -22.12 5.30 7.39
C ASN A 869 -21.11 4.43 8.15
N THR A 870 -19.90 4.25 7.61
CA THR A 870 -18.79 3.50 8.22
C THR A 870 -17.92 4.35 9.14
N SER A 871 -18.20 5.64 9.31
CA SER A 871 -17.37 6.54 10.13
C SER A 871 -17.45 6.27 11.64
N VAL A 872 -18.26 5.31 12.07
CA VAL A 872 -18.29 4.82 13.47
C VAL A 872 -16.94 4.28 13.94
N THR A 873 -16.12 3.74 13.02
CA THR A 873 -14.76 3.26 13.29
C THR A 873 -13.68 4.24 12.83
N PHE A 874 -14.06 5.47 12.45
CA PHE A 874 -13.15 6.44 11.83
C PHE A 874 -11.91 6.75 12.66
N PHE A 875 -12.05 6.81 13.99
CA PHE A 875 -10.95 7.07 14.92
C PHE A 875 -10.27 5.80 15.46
N HIS A 876 -10.69 4.61 15.04
CA HIS A 876 -10.18 3.35 15.62
C HIS A 876 -8.66 3.24 15.51
N ASN A 877 -8.11 3.61 14.34
CA ASN A 877 -6.68 3.57 14.03
C ASN A 877 -6.01 4.95 14.08
N TYR A 878 -6.61 5.94 14.76
CA TYR A 878 -5.99 7.26 14.93
C TYR A 878 -4.72 7.17 15.79
N ASP A 879 -3.58 7.64 15.29
CA ASP A 879 -2.33 7.72 16.05
C ASP A 879 -2.35 8.96 16.95
N THR A 880 -2.27 8.77 18.26
CA THR A 880 -2.31 9.87 19.23
C THR A 880 -1.09 10.78 19.17
N SER A 881 0.02 10.38 18.55
CA SER A 881 1.14 11.30 18.31
C SER A 881 0.87 12.32 17.19
N GLN A 882 -0.23 12.19 16.45
CA GLN A 882 -0.62 13.13 15.40
C GLN A 882 -1.65 14.14 15.91
N ALA A 883 -1.53 15.42 15.54
CA ALA A 883 -2.58 16.41 15.80
C ALA A 883 -3.89 16.08 15.06
N MET A 884 -5.04 16.23 15.74
CA MET A 884 -6.36 15.86 15.21
C MET A 884 -6.66 16.52 13.85
N TRP A 885 -6.35 17.81 13.67
CA TRP A 885 -6.64 18.52 12.42
C TRP A 885 -5.81 17.95 11.24
N THR A 886 -4.57 17.52 11.49
CA THR A 886 -3.69 16.91 10.48
C THR A 886 -4.26 15.56 10.04
N PHE A 887 -4.71 14.75 11.00
CA PHE A 887 -5.40 13.49 10.72
C PHE A 887 -6.66 13.70 9.88
N LEU A 888 -7.55 14.60 10.32
CA LEU A 888 -8.79 14.93 9.62
C LEU A 888 -8.52 15.44 8.20
N GLY A 889 -7.50 16.28 8.03
CA GLY A 889 -7.08 16.78 6.72
C GLY A 889 -6.62 15.67 5.78
N MET A 890 -5.74 14.76 6.25
CA MET A 890 -5.27 13.63 5.44
C MET A 890 -6.41 12.68 5.06
N GLN A 891 -7.27 12.33 6.02
CA GLN A 891 -8.45 11.50 5.76
C GLN A 891 -9.41 12.18 4.78
N GLY A 892 -9.65 13.48 4.92
CA GLY A 892 -10.49 14.27 4.03
C GLY A 892 -9.98 14.28 2.59
N ILE A 893 -8.66 14.49 2.39
CA ILE A 893 -8.02 14.39 1.07
C ILE A 893 -8.19 12.98 0.49
N GLY A 894 -7.92 11.94 1.29
CA GLY A 894 -8.08 10.55 0.86
C GLY A 894 -9.53 10.21 0.48
N PHE A 895 -10.51 10.74 1.21
CA PHE A 895 -11.93 10.54 0.91
C PHE A 895 -12.34 11.23 -0.39
N VAL A 896 -12.01 12.52 -0.54
CA VAL A 896 -12.36 13.29 -1.76
C VAL A 896 -11.74 12.65 -3.00
N THR A 897 -10.44 12.31 -2.95
CA THR A 897 -9.72 11.71 -4.08
C THR A 897 -10.22 10.31 -4.40
N GLY A 898 -10.48 9.47 -3.38
CA GLY A 898 -11.04 8.13 -3.56
C GLY A 898 -12.45 8.13 -4.15
N ILE A 899 -13.33 8.99 -3.66
CA ILE A 899 -14.72 9.14 -4.16
C ILE A 899 -14.72 9.64 -5.61
N ALA A 900 -13.95 10.70 -5.91
CA ALA A 900 -13.85 11.24 -7.26
C ALA A 900 -13.23 10.23 -8.24
N GLY A 901 -12.18 9.52 -7.83
CA GLY A 901 -11.51 8.50 -8.63
C GLY A 901 -12.43 7.33 -8.97
N ALA A 902 -13.17 6.80 -7.98
CA ALA A 902 -14.11 5.71 -8.20
C ALA A 902 -15.23 6.10 -9.18
N GLY A 903 -15.84 7.29 -8.99
CA GLY A 903 -16.86 7.83 -9.89
C GLY A 903 -16.34 8.03 -11.32
N PHE A 904 -15.12 8.57 -11.47
CA PHE A 904 -14.48 8.79 -12.77
C PHE A 904 -14.20 7.47 -13.51
N ILE A 905 -13.63 6.47 -12.83
CA ILE A 905 -13.33 5.16 -13.43
C ILE A 905 -14.62 4.49 -13.92
N VAL A 906 -15.67 4.48 -13.10
CA VAL A 906 -16.97 3.92 -13.50
C VAL A 906 -17.55 4.66 -14.70
N MET A 907 -17.53 6.00 -14.69
CA MET A 907 -18.00 6.80 -15.82
C MET A 907 -17.28 6.43 -17.13
N VAL A 908 -15.95 6.32 -17.11
CA VAL A 908 -15.15 5.95 -18.30
C VAL A 908 -15.47 4.55 -18.79
N LEU A 909 -15.55 3.57 -17.88
CA LEU A 909 -15.81 2.18 -18.25
C LEU A 909 -17.24 2.00 -18.78
N VAL A 910 -18.23 2.65 -18.17
CA VAL A 910 -19.62 2.60 -18.65
C VAL A 910 -19.77 3.30 -20.00
N ALA A 911 -19.08 4.43 -20.23
CA ALA A 911 -19.07 5.10 -21.53
C ALA A 911 -18.50 4.21 -22.63
N LEU A 912 -17.36 3.56 -22.36
CA LEU A 912 -16.74 2.61 -23.28
C LEU A 912 -17.65 1.40 -23.52
N GLY A 913 -18.21 0.82 -22.45
CA GLY A 913 -19.14 -0.29 -22.52
C GLY A 913 -20.33 0.00 -23.42
N ASN A 914 -20.99 1.13 -23.19
CA ASN A 914 -22.17 1.54 -23.97
C ASN A 914 -21.85 1.61 -25.47
N ALA A 915 -20.75 2.28 -25.83
CA ALA A 915 -20.33 2.42 -27.22
C ALA A 915 -19.93 1.07 -27.86
N LEU A 916 -19.24 0.20 -27.13
CA LEU A 916 -18.90 -1.14 -27.60
C LEU A 916 -20.12 -2.05 -27.76
N ILE A 917 -21.14 -1.92 -26.91
CA ILE A 917 -22.41 -2.66 -27.03
C ILE A 917 -23.12 -2.25 -28.32
N LYS A 918 -23.34 -0.94 -28.52
CA LYS A 918 -24.03 -0.40 -29.71
C LYS A 918 -23.36 -0.84 -31.01
N SER A 919 -22.04 -0.79 -31.06
CA SER A 919 -21.28 -1.17 -32.27
C SER A 919 -21.16 -2.68 -32.48
N THR A 920 -21.17 -3.50 -31.42
CA THR A 920 -20.97 -4.96 -31.52
C THR A 920 -22.29 -5.71 -31.66
N PHE A 921 -23.37 -5.16 -31.10
CA PHE A 921 -24.69 -5.78 -31.07
C PHE A 921 -25.78 -4.75 -31.37
N PRO A 922 -25.84 -4.22 -32.60
CA PRO A 922 -26.77 -3.16 -32.97
C PRO A 922 -28.25 -3.57 -32.85
N ASN A 923 -28.52 -4.87 -32.84
CA ASN A 923 -29.86 -5.43 -32.71
C ASN A 923 -30.21 -5.81 -31.26
N GLU A 924 -29.29 -5.73 -30.29
CA GLU A 924 -29.62 -6.02 -28.88
C GLU A 924 -30.19 -4.75 -28.20
N PHE A 925 -30.86 -4.92 -27.06
CA PHE A 925 -31.54 -3.82 -26.38
C PHE A 925 -30.55 -2.79 -25.82
N ASP A 926 -30.79 -1.50 -26.13
CA ASP A 926 -29.88 -0.40 -25.76
C ASP A 926 -29.77 -0.24 -24.24
N VAL A 927 -28.55 -0.04 -23.72
CA VAL A 927 -28.23 0.27 -22.31
C VAL A 927 -29.02 1.49 -21.84
N ASP A 928 -29.12 2.51 -22.69
CA ASP A 928 -29.88 3.73 -22.40
C ASP A 928 -31.40 3.43 -22.31
N GLY A 929 -31.88 2.42 -23.06
CA GLY A 929 -33.25 1.93 -23.03
C GLY A 929 -33.58 1.08 -21.80
N TRP A 930 -32.61 0.47 -21.11
CA TRP A 930 -32.90 -0.38 -19.93
C TRP A 930 -33.55 0.42 -18.78
N GLY A 931 -33.37 1.74 -18.76
CA GLY A 931 -34.08 2.64 -17.85
C GLY A 931 -35.59 2.69 -18.08
N SER A 932 -36.08 2.51 -19.32
CA SER A 932 -37.53 2.52 -19.61
C SER A 932 -38.21 1.23 -19.16
N LEU A 933 -37.50 0.10 -19.13
CA LEU A 933 -38.04 -1.18 -18.63
C LEU A 933 -38.29 -1.17 -17.11
N LEU A 934 -37.68 -0.23 -16.37
CA LEU A 934 -37.99 0.03 -14.96
C LEU A 934 -39.27 0.85 -14.78
N ASN A 935 -39.83 1.42 -15.85
CA ASN A 935 -41.09 2.16 -15.80
C ASN A 935 -42.26 1.19 -15.66
N PHE A 936 -42.78 1.08 -14.43
CA PHE A 936 -43.87 0.15 -14.07
C PHE A 936 -45.21 0.41 -14.80
N ARG A 937 -45.31 1.48 -15.60
CA ARG A 937 -46.50 1.78 -16.43
C ARG A 937 -46.55 0.99 -17.74
N GLU A 938 -45.41 0.47 -18.22
CA GLU A 938 -45.29 -0.26 -19.50
C GLU A 938 -44.87 -1.74 -19.30
N ALA A 939 -44.99 -2.26 -18.08
CA ALA A 939 -44.41 -3.55 -17.70
C ALA A 939 -45.10 -4.74 -18.39
N VAL A 940 -44.30 -5.64 -18.98
CA VAL A 940 -44.76 -6.91 -19.58
C VAL A 940 -44.62 -8.05 -18.55
N PRO A 941 -45.71 -8.59 -17.96
CA PRO A 941 -45.61 -9.53 -16.84
C PRO A 941 -44.85 -10.82 -17.16
N ARG A 942 -44.92 -11.29 -18.42
CA ARG A 942 -44.22 -12.50 -18.88
C ARG A 942 -42.70 -12.31 -18.89
N PHE A 943 -42.20 -11.20 -19.42
CA PHE A 943 -40.78 -10.85 -19.40
C PHE A 943 -40.21 -10.80 -17.98
N TRP A 944 -40.92 -10.16 -17.05
CA TRP A 944 -40.50 -10.08 -15.65
C TRP A 944 -40.50 -11.45 -14.96
N ALA A 945 -41.53 -12.28 -15.18
CA ALA A 945 -41.56 -13.64 -14.64
C ALA A 945 -40.38 -14.49 -15.12
N HIS A 946 -40.06 -14.42 -16.42
CA HIS A 946 -38.91 -15.11 -17.00
C HIS A 946 -37.57 -14.58 -16.45
N THR A 947 -37.43 -13.26 -16.31
CA THR A 947 -36.24 -12.60 -15.75
C THR A 947 -35.99 -13.02 -14.30
N VAL A 948 -37.02 -13.03 -13.46
CA VAL A 948 -36.94 -13.49 -12.07
C VAL A 948 -36.58 -14.98 -12.01
N ALA A 949 -37.17 -15.84 -12.86
CA ALA A 949 -36.84 -17.26 -12.91
C ALA A 949 -35.37 -17.50 -13.29
N MET A 950 -34.84 -16.76 -14.27
CA MET A 950 -33.42 -16.81 -14.65
C MET A 950 -32.51 -16.36 -13.51
N ALA A 951 -32.84 -15.24 -12.84
CA ALA A 951 -32.06 -14.73 -11.73
C ALA A 951 -32.04 -15.69 -10.53
N ALA A 952 -33.20 -16.24 -10.15
CA ALA A 952 -33.32 -17.23 -9.09
C ALA A 952 -32.51 -18.50 -9.41
N SER A 953 -32.60 -19.01 -10.64
CA SER A 953 -31.81 -20.16 -11.09
C SER A 953 -30.30 -19.90 -11.01
N PHE A 954 -29.85 -18.73 -11.47
CA PHE A 954 -28.44 -18.34 -11.40
C PHE A 954 -27.93 -18.23 -9.95
N VAL A 955 -28.69 -17.56 -9.07
CA VAL A 955 -28.33 -17.38 -7.66
C VAL A 955 -28.30 -18.72 -6.93
N MET A 956 -29.33 -19.57 -7.09
CA MET A 956 -29.39 -20.88 -6.43
C MET A 956 -28.29 -21.82 -6.94
N LEU A 957 -27.97 -21.79 -8.23
CA LEU A 957 -26.85 -22.55 -8.78
C LEU A 957 -25.51 -22.12 -8.15
N ARG A 958 -25.25 -20.80 -8.08
CA ARG A 958 -24.02 -20.25 -7.45
C ARG A 958 -23.94 -20.60 -5.96
N LEU A 959 -25.05 -20.51 -5.24
CA LEU A 959 -25.12 -20.86 -3.82
C LEU A 959 -24.87 -22.36 -3.60
N GLY A 960 -25.54 -23.22 -4.37
CA GLY A 960 -25.36 -24.67 -4.28
C GLY A 960 -23.93 -25.11 -4.59
N LEU A 961 -23.31 -24.54 -5.62
CA LEU A 961 -21.90 -24.80 -5.96
C LEU A 961 -20.93 -24.28 -4.90
N LYS A 962 -21.23 -23.14 -4.26
CA LYS A 962 -20.47 -22.63 -3.12
C LYS A 962 -20.55 -23.60 -1.93
N ASN A 963 -21.74 -24.09 -1.61
CA ASN A 963 -21.96 -25.05 -0.53
C ASN A 963 -21.26 -26.38 -0.79
N LEU A 964 -21.34 -26.93 -2.01
CA LEU A 964 -20.57 -28.09 -2.43
C LEU A 964 -19.07 -27.87 -2.24
N GLY A 965 -18.54 -26.72 -2.69
CA GLY A 965 -17.12 -26.40 -2.53
C GLY A 965 -16.69 -26.25 -1.06
N LEU A 966 -17.56 -25.70 -0.21
CA LEU A 966 -17.32 -25.62 1.23
C LEU A 966 -17.37 -27.01 1.88
N TYR A 967 -18.32 -27.85 1.50
CA TYR A 967 -18.47 -29.20 2.03
C TYR A 967 -17.22 -30.03 1.74
N VAL A 968 -16.78 -30.04 0.48
CA VAL A 968 -15.55 -30.74 0.08
C VAL A 968 -14.32 -30.19 0.84
N LYS A 969 -14.25 -28.88 1.09
CA LYS A 969 -13.17 -28.27 1.87
C LYS A 969 -13.17 -28.70 3.34
N TYR A 970 -14.32 -28.70 3.99
CA TYR A 970 -14.45 -28.95 5.43
C TYR A 970 -14.49 -30.44 5.79
N GLU A 971 -15.01 -31.29 4.91
CA GLU A 971 -15.13 -32.73 5.16
C GLU A 971 -13.95 -33.52 4.59
N TRP A 972 -13.48 -33.18 3.38
CA TRP A 972 -12.49 -33.99 2.66
C TRP A 972 -11.10 -33.35 2.59
N MET A 973 -10.97 -32.07 2.96
CA MET A 973 -9.71 -31.32 2.87
C MET A 973 -9.38 -30.57 4.17
N THR A 974 -9.80 -31.09 5.32
CA THR A 974 -9.59 -30.45 6.63
C THR A 974 -8.12 -30.16 6.89
N GLU A 975 -7.21 -31.06 6.52
CA GLU A 975 -5.76 -30.88 6.66
C GLU A 975 -5.21 -29.67 5.88
N HIS A 976 -5.91 -29.29 4.80
CA HIS A 976 -5.58 -28.20 3.90
C HIS A 976 -6.38 -26.92 4.19
N LEU A 977 -7.38 -27.01 5.06
CA LEU A 977 -8.35 -25.95 5.32
C LEU A 977 -7.67 -24.70 5.88
N ARG A 978 -8.00 -23.53 5.35
CA ARG A 978 -7.78 -22.25 6.01
C ARG A 978 -9.16 -21.70 6.35
N PRO A 979 -9.62 -21.84 7.61
CA PRO A 979 -10.97 -21.44 7.98
C PRO A 979 -11.10 -19.93 7.79
N THR A 980 -11.97 -19.55 6.86
CA THR A 980 -12.58 -18.22 6.88
C THR A 980 -13.81 -18.37 7.75
N GLY A 981 -13.84 -17.77 8.93
CA GLY A 981 -15.03 -17.81 9.77
C GLY A 981 -16.21 -17.10 9.12
N TYR A 982 -17.37 -17.07 9.79
CA TYR A 982 -18.45 -16.19 9.36
C TYR A 982 -18.07 -14.74 9.71
N GLU A 983 -18.31 -13.81 8.79
CA GLU A 983 -18.23 -12.37 9.06
C GLU A 983 -19.66 -11.86 9.17
N LEU A 984 -19.97 -11.16 10.26
CA LEU A 984 -21.26 -10.51 10.42
C LEU A 984 -21.18 -9.15 9.70
N PRO A 985 -21.81 -9.01 8.52
CA PRO A 985 -21.55 -7.86 7.67
C PRO A 985 -22.25 -6.61 8.22
N HIS A 986 -21.65 -5.44 8.00
CA HIS A 986 -22.19 -4.10 8.33
C HIS A 986 -22.47 -3.82 9.81
N ILE A 987 -22.00 -4.66 10.75
CA ILE A 987 -22.12 -4.40 12.20
C ILE A 987 -21.40 -3.12 12.63
N ASP A 988 -20.34 -2.73 11.92
CA ASP A 988 -19.60 -1.48 12.10
C ASP A 988 -20.10 -0.35 11.19
N THR A 989 -21.42 -0.17 11.15
CA THR A 989 -22.05 0.98 10.48
C THR A 989 -22.98 1.74 11.43
N TYR A 990 -23.42 2.93 11.07
CA TYR A 990 -24.53 3.61 11.76
C TYR A 990 -25.86 2.93 11.44
N ILE A 991 -26.10 2.65 10.16
CA ILE A 991 -27.33 2.04 9.66
C ILE A 991 -26.94 0.92 8.67
N PRO A 992 -26.93 -0.36 9.10
CA PRO A 992 -26.57 -1.49 8.26
C PRO A 992 -27.35 -1.54 6.95
N PHE A 993 -28.64 -1.20 7.02
CA PHE A 993 -29.52 -1.12 5.86
C PHE A 993 -29.03 -0.16 4.77
N ILE A 994 -28.49 1.02 5.11
CA ILE A 994 -28.02 2.00 4.12
C ILE A 994 -26.77 1.48 3.40
N ASP A 995 -25.88 0.81 4.13
CA ASP A 995 -24.66 0.24 3.55
C ASP A 995 -25.00 -0.84 2.52
N VAL A 996 -25.86 -1.78 2.92
CA VAL A 996 -26.37 -2.85 2.05
C VAL A 996 -27.13 -2.29 0.85
N LEU A 997 -27.92 -1.23 1.04
CA LEU A 997 -28.60 -0.54 -0.05
C LEU A 997 -27.61 0.04 -1.06
N SER A 998 -26.58 0.72 -0.59
CA SER A 998 -25.55 1.33 -1.43
C SER A 998 -24.72 0.29 -2.18
N GLU A 999 -24.36 -0.83 -1.52
CA GLU A 999 -23.74 -1.97 -2.16
C GLU A 999 -24.65 -2.59 -3.22
N GLY A 1000 -25.95 -2.75 -2.93
CA GLY A 1000 -26.95 -3.25 -3.87
C GLY A 1000 -27.06 -2.38 -5.12
N ILE A 1001 -27.08 -1.05 -4.97
CA ILE A 1001 -27.09 -0.12 -6.10
C ILE A 1001 -25.75 -0.16 -6.86
N THR A 1002 -24.61 -0.24 -6.17
CA THR A 1002 -23.30 -0.37 -6.82
C THR A 1002 -23.20 -1.68 -7.61
N ALA A 1003 -23.79 -2.76 -7.08
CA ALA A 1003 -23.85 -4.06 -7.74
C ALA A 1003 -24.67 -4.06 -9.03
N PHE A 1004 -25.58 -3.09 -9.23
CA PHE A 1004 -26.25 -2.87 -10.53
C PHE A 1004 -25.28 -2.44 -11.63
N ILE A 1005 -24.27 -1.63 -11.26
CA ILE A 1005 -23.33 -1.02 -12.19
C ILE A 1005 -22.22 -2.00 -12.56
N PHE A 1006 -21.87 -2.91 -11.64
CA PHE A 1006 -20.78 -3.85 -11.83
C PHE A 1006 -20.91 -4.74 -13.08
N PRO A 1007 -22.09 -5.33 -13.42
CA PRO A 1007 -22.28 -6.06 -14.68
C PRO A 1007 -21.98 -5.23 -15.93
N LEU A 1008 -22.28 -3.92 -15.94
CA LEU A 1008 -21.95 -3.04 -17.07
C LEU A 1008 -20.44 -2.89 -17.22
N VAL A 1009 -19.73 -2.73 -16.10
CA VAL A 1009 -18.26 -2.65 -16.09
C VAL A 1009 -17.64 -3.97 -16.57
N VAL A 1010 -18.11 -5.12 -16.06
CA VAL A 1010 -17.64 -6.45 -16.49
C VAL A 1010 -17.93 -6.66 -17.98
N LEU A 1011 -19.13 -6.31 -18.44
CA LEU A 1011 -19.48 -6.41 -19.85
C LEU A 1011 -18.56 -5.55 -20.73
N SER A 1012 -18.24 -4.33 -20.29
CA SER A 1012 -17.28 -3.44 -20.97
C SER A 1012 -15.94 -4.13 -21.15
N VAL A 1013 -15.40 -4.73 -20.08
CA VAL A 1013 -14.14 -5.49 -20.11
C VAL A 1013 -14.24 -6.69 -21.06
N VAL A 1014 -15.32 -7.47 -21.00
CA VAL A 1014 -15.52 -8.63 -21.89
C VAL A 1014 -15.56 -8.20 -23.36
N LEU A 1015 -16.19 -7.05 -23.68
CA LEU A 1015 -16.27 -6.54 -25.04
C LEU A 1015 -14.94 -5.99 -25.56
N VAL A 1016 -14.16 -5.35 -24.69
CA VAL A 1016 -12.77 -4.97 -24.99
C VAL A 1016 -11.98 -6.20 -25.41
N TRP A 1017 -12.04 -7.29 -24.62
CA TRP A 1017 -11.39 -8.56 -24.95
C TRP A 1017 -11.97 -9.22 -26.20
N LYS A 1018 -13.28 -9.11 -26.44
CA LYS A 1018 -13.93 -9.60 -27.67
C LYS A 1018 -13.39 -8.91 -28.90
N ARG A 1019 -13.19 -7.59 -28.84
CA ARG A 1019 -12.60 -6.83 -29.94
C ARG A 1019 -11.10 -7.14 -30.12
N ALA A 1020 -10.37 -7.37 -29.03
CA ALA A 1020 -8.93 -7.66 -29.07
C ALA A 1020 -8.61 -9.04 -29.67
N VAL A 1021 -9.35 -10.08 -29.27
CA VAL A 1021 -9.00 -11.48 -29.57
C VAL A 1021 -9.90 -12.12 -30.63
N SER A 1022 -11.07 -11.53 -30.93
CA SER A 1022 -12.09 -11.95 -31.93
C SER A 1022 -12.77 -13.31 -31.68
N LYS A 1023 -12.03 -14.32 -31.20
CA LYS A 1023 -12.52 -15.69 -30.99
C LYS A 1023 -13.12 -15.85 -29.59
N SER A 1024 -14.44 -16.05 -29.51
CA SER A 1024 -15.18 -16.16 -28.25
C SER A 1024 -14.71 -17.30 -27.33
N TRP A 1025 -14.21 -18.41 -27.88
CA TRP A 1025 -13.70 -19.52 -27.06
C TRP A 1025 -12.41 -19.17 -26.32
N ILE A 1026 -11.58 -18.26 -26.85
CA ILE A 1026 -10.36 -17.80 -26.17
C ILE A 1026 -10.72 -16.90 -24.99
N ILE A 1027 -11.74 -16.04 -25.14
CA ILE A 1027 -12.25 -15.22 -24.03
C ILE A 1027 -12.80 -16.12 -22.93
N LEU A 1028 -13.58 -17.15 -23.30
CA LEU A 1028 -14.10 -18.13 -22.36
C LEU A 1028 -12.98 -18.89 -21.65
N ALA A 1029 -11.99 -19.37 -22.40
CA ALA A 1029 -10.80 -20.01 -21.83
C ALA A 1029 -10.08 -19.06 -20.87
N GLY A 1030 -9.87 -17.80 -21.26
CA GLY A 1030 -9.26 -16.78 -20.44
C GLY A 1030 -10.01 -16.52 -19.13
N VAL A 1031 -11.34 -16.35 -19.18
CA VAL A 1031 -12.18 -16.17 -17.99
C VAL A 1031 -12.06 -17.37 -17.05
N LEU A 1032 -12.13 -18.59 -17.58
CA LEU A 1032 -11.97 -19.81 -16.78
C LEU A 1032 -10.57 -19.93 -16.20
N THR A 1033 -9.51 -19.65 -16.97
CA THR A 1033 -8.14 -19.68 -16.46
C THR A 1033 -7.96 -18.65 -15.34
N VAL A 1034 -8.49 -17.44 -15.49
CA VAL A 1034 -8.34 -16.34 -14.51
C VAL A 1034 -9.13 -16.59 -13.23
N SER A 1035 -10.33 -17.17 -13.32
CA SER A 1035 -11.12 -17.46 -12.13
C SER A 1035 -10.69 -18.75 -11.42
N VAL A 1036 -10.27 -19.77 -12.17
CA VAL A 1036 -10.00 -21.11 -11.64
C VAL A 1036 -8.53 -21.28 -11.27
N LEU A 1037 -7.60 -20.90 -12.15
CA LEU A 1037 -6.19 -21.23 -11.97
C LEU A 1037 -5.62 -20.59 -10.70
N PRO A 1038 -5.78 -19.29 -10.41
CA PRO A 1038 -5.28 -18.70 -9.16
C PRO A 1038 -5.94 -19.30 -7.91
N ALA A 1039 -7.26 -19.52 -7.96
CA ALA A 1039 -8.05 -20.05 -6.86
C ALA A 1039 -7.73 -21.53 -6.55
N ALA A 1040 -7.24 -22.28 -7.53
CA ALA A 1040 -6.83 -23.67 -7.39
C ALA A 1040 -5.33 -23.82 -7.13
N LEU A 1041 -4.50 -23.18 -7.95
CA LEU A 1041 -3.04 -23.31 -7.93
C LEU A 1041 -2.42 -22.73 -6.67
N GLY A 1042 -2.89 -21.57 -6.21
CA GLY A 1042 -2.34 -20.89 -5.04
C GLY A 1042 -2.49 -21.71 -3.75
N PRO A 1043 -3.72 -22.14 -3.38
CA PRO A 1043 -3.95 -22.90 -2.16
C PRO A 1043 -3.54 -24.38 -2.23
N ALA A 1044 -3.36 -24.95 -3.42
CA ALA A 1044 -3.04 -26.36 -3.58
C ALA A 1044 -1.71 -26.73 -2.92
N GLN A 1045 -1.70 -27.81 -2.13
CA GLN A 1045 -0.48 -28.31 -1.48
C GLN A 1045 0.13 -29.49 -2.25
N ASP A 1046 -0.71 -30.25 -2.97
CA ASP A 1046 -0.34 -31.36 -3.84
C ASP A 1046 -1.21 -31.39 -5.12
N MET A 1047 -0.91 -32.34 -6.02
CA MET A 1047 -1.62 -32.45 -7.30
C MET A 1047 -3.09 -32.88 -7.13
N SER A 1048 -3.41 -33.75 -6.17
CA SER A 1048 -4.80 -34.15 -5.92
C SER A 1048 -5.65 -32.98 -5.40
N HIS A 1049 -5.10 -32.19 -4.48
CA HIS A 1049 -5.72 -30.97 -3.98
C HIS A 1049 -5.90 -29.95 -5.10
N PHE A 1050 -4.89 -29.77 -5.98
CA PHE A 1050 -5.02 -28.92 -7.17
C PHE A 1050 -6.15 -29.38 -8.10
N VAL A 1051 -6.15 -30.66 -8.50
CA VAL A 1051 -7.16 -31.20 -9.43
C VAL A 1051 -8.56 -31.03 -8.85
N LEU A 1052 -8.73 -31.26 -7.55
CA LEU A 1052 -10.01 -31.09 -6.88
C LEU A 1052 -10.45 -29.62 -6.82
N LEU A 1053 -9.56 -28.69 -6.43
CA LEU A 1053 -9.88 -27.26 -6.46
C LEU A 1053 -10.15 -26.75 -7.87
N ALA A 1054 -9.40 -27.22 -8.86
CA ALA A 1054 -9.60 -26.88 -10.27
C ALA A 1054 -10.95 -27.41 -10.77
N ALA A 1055 -11.33 -28.64 -10.43
CA ALA A 1055 -12.62 -29.21 -10.76
C ALA A 1055 -13.77 -28.42 -10.11
N LEU A 1056 -13.65 -28.09 -8.82
CA LEU A 1056 -14.62 -27.23 -8.11
C LEU A 1056 -14.68 -25.83 -8.71
N GLY A 1057 -13.54 -25.25 -9.11
CA GLY A 1057 -13.46 -23.97 -9.79
C GLY A 1057 -14.13 -23.99 -11.17
N LEU A 1058 -13.88 -25.04 -11.95
CA LEU A 1058 -14.50 -25.25 -13.26
C LEU A 1058 -16.01 -25.45 -13.15
N LEU A 1059 -16.50 -26.17 -12.13
CA LEU A 1059 -17.93 -26.31 -11.87
C LEU A 1059 -18.54 -24.97 -11.43
N SER A 1060 -17.95 -24.31 -10.44
CA SER A 1060 -18.43 -23.05 -9.84
C SER A 1060 -18.36 -21.83 -10.77
N THR A 1061 -17.54 -21.88 -11.82
CA THR A 1061 -17.47 -20.86 -12.87
C THR A 1061 -18.16 -21.29 -14.16
N GLY A 1062 -17.93 -22.52 -14.61
CA GLY A 1062 -18.38 -23.03 -15.91
C GLY A 1062 -19.90 -23.20 -16.01
N LEU A 1063 -20.57 -23.77 -14.99
CA LEU A 1063 -22.02 -23.93 -15.04
C LEU A 1063 -22.77 -22.58 -15.06
N PRO A 1064 -22.41 -21.59 -14.22
CA PRO A 1064 -22.96 -20.24 -14.34
C PRO A 1064 -22.69 -19.58 -15.71
N ILE A 1065 -21.50 -19.79 -16.30
CA ILE A 1065 -21.19 -19.28 -17.64
C ILE A 1065 -22.09 -19.92 -18.71
N ILE A 1066 -22.38 -21.22 -18.63
CA ILE A 1066 -23.31 -21.88 -19.57
C ILE A 1066 -24.69 -21.23 -19.49
N LEU A 1067 -25.20 -21.00 -18.28
CA LEU A 1067 -26.47 -20.31 -18.06
C LEU A 1067 -26.43 -18.88 -18.61
N ILE A 1068 -25.33 -18.15 -18.41
CA ILE A 1068 -25.10 -16.81 -18.96
C ILE A 1068 -25.15 -16.83 -20.50
N VAL A 1069 -24.36 -17.68 -21.14
CA VAL A 1069 -24.19 -17.65 -22.60
C VAL A 1069 -25.40 -18.19 -23.34
N LYS A 1070 -26.06 -19.25 -22.82
CA LYS A 1070 -27.17 -19.93 -23.50
C LYS A 1070 -28.54 -19.33 -23.21
N VAL A 1071 -28.72 -18.74 -22.01
CA VAL A 1071 -30.03 -18.31 -21.53
C VAL A 1071 -30.05 -16.81 -21.24
N ILE A 1072 -29.24 -16.32 -20.29
CA ILE A 1072 -29.36 -14.95 -19.76
C ILE A 1072 -28.91 -13.88 -20.77
N ARG A 1073 -27.82 -14.14 -21.51
CA ARG A 1073 -27.21 -13.25 -22.51
C ARG A 1073 -27.08 -11.80 -22.01
N PHE A 1074 -27.67 -10.84 -22.72
CA PHE A 1074 -27.60 -9.40 -22.42
C PHE A 1074 -28.76 -8.90 -21.55
N ASN A 1075 -29.54 -9.79 -20.92
CA ASN A 1075 -30.60 -9.35 -20.02
C ASN A 1075 -29.99 -8.76 -18.73
N LEU A 1076 -29.68 -7.46 -18.76
CA LEU A 1076 -29.07 -6.71 -17.65
C LEU A 1076 -29.90 -6.81 -16.36
N MET A 1077 -31.22 -6.95 -16.50
CA MET A 1077 -32.13 -7.07 -15.37
C MET A 1077 -31.95 -8.39 -14.61
N VAL A 1078 -31.56 -9.49 -15.27
CA VAL A 1078 -31.21 -10.74 -14.56
C VAL A 1078 -29.99 -10.54 -13.66
N TYR A 1079 -28.93 -9.91 -14.17
CA TYR A 1079 -27.73 -9.65 -13.39
C TYR A 1079 -28.01 -8.70 -12.23
N PHE A 1080 -28.84 -7.67 -12.46
CA PHE A 1080 -29.31 -6.78 -11.41
C PHE A 1080 -30.05 -7.53 -10.31
N ILE A 1081 -31.14 -8.25 -10.65
CA ILE A 1081 -31.95 -8.97 -9.66
C ILE A 1081 -31.10 -10.00 -8.92
N ALA A 1082 -30.25 -10.73 -9.65
CA ALA A 1082 -29.36 -11.71 -9.04
C ALA A 1082 -28.40 -11.05 -8.05
N ALA A 1083 -27.74 -9.96 -8.43
CA ALA A 1083 -26.80 -9.25 -7.57
C ALA A 1083 -27.50 -8.56 -6.38
N TRP A 1084 -28.63 -7.91 -6.63
CA TRP A 1084 -29.47 -7.25 -5.62
C TRP A 1084 -30.00 -8.24 -4.58
N SER A 1085 -30.72 -9.26 -5.02
CA SER A 1085 -31.34 -10.22 -4.09
C SER A 1085 -30.30 -11.06 -3.37
N SER A 1086 -29.19 -11.46 -4.02
CA SER A 1086 -28.13 -12.19 -3.32
C SER A 1086 -27.32 -11.31 -2.36
N GLY A 1087 -27.02 -10.07 -2.74
CA GLY A 1087 -26.29 -9.09 -1.94
C GLY A 1087 -27.08 -8.60 -0.73
N MET A 1088 -28.41 -8.55 -0.81
CA MET A 1088 -29.27 -8.17 0.31
C MET A 1088 -29.70 -9.36 1.18
N VAL A 1089 -30.32 -10.39 0.57
CA VAL A 1089 -31.05 -11.42 1.32
C VAL A 1089 -30.13 -12.51 1.86
N LEU A 1090 -29.29 -13.11 1.00
CA LEU A 1090 -28.59 -14.36 1.32
C LEU A 1090 -27.37 -14.20 2.25
N GLY A 1091 -26.88 -12.97 2.42
CA GLY A 1091 -25.76 -12.66 3.32
C GLY A 1091 -26.18 -11.72 4.46
N PRO A 1092 -26.29 -10.40 4.22
CA PRO A 1092 -26.53 -9.42 5.28
C PRO A 1092 -27.85 -9.58 6.02
N GLY A 1093 -28.97 -9.68 5.29
CA GLY A 1093 -30.30 -9.74 5.91
C GLY A 1093 -30.48 -10.97 6.81
N ILE A 1094 -30.22 -12.17 6.27
CA ILE A 1094 -30.28 -13.42 7.06
C ILE A 1094 -29.20 -13.46 8.14
N GLY A 1095 -28.00 -12.94 7.86
CA GLY A 1095 -26.89 -12.90 8.80
C GLY A 1095 -27.24 -12.12 10.06
N LEU A 1096 -27.80 -10.91 9.91
CA LEU A 1096 -28.25 -10.08 11.03
C LEU A 1096 -29.37 -10.76 11.82
N LEU A 1097 -30.40 -11.30 11.15
CA LEU A 1097 -31.52 -11.96 11.85
C LEU A 1097 -31.13 -13.26 12.57
N LYS A 1098 -30.21 -14.05 12.02
CA LYS A 1098 -29.83 -15.34 12.63
C LYS A 1098 -28.79 -15.22 13.73
N ARG A 1099 -28.00 -14.15 13.73
CA ARG A 1099 -26.76 -14.07 14.54
C ARG A 1099 -26.75 -12.90 15.49
N THR A 1100 -27.78 -12.06 15.47
CA THR A 1100 -27.97 -11.01 16.46
C THR A 1100 -29.28 -11.25 17.19
N SER A 1101 -29.31 -10.91 18.48
CA SER A 1101 -30.56 -10.89 19.28
C SER A 1101 -30.93 -9.46 19.68
N ILE A 1102 -30.47 -8.48 18.89
CA ILE A 1102 -30.58 -7.05 19.18
C ILE A 1102 -31.58 -6.47 18.19
N GLU A 1103 -32.68 -5.93 18.72
CA GLU A 1103 -33.82 -5.45 17.93
C GLU A 1103 -33.41 -4.50 16.79
N PHE A 1104 -32.46 -3.59 17.03
CA PHE A 1104 -31.93 -2.69 16.01
C PHE A 1104 -31.39 -3.44 14.78
N TYR A 1105 -30.56 -4.46 14.98
CA TYR A 1105 -29.97 -5.24 13.89
C TYR A 1105 -30.99 -6.18 13.26
N GLU A 1106 -31.94 -6.71 14.04
CA GLU A 1106 -33.03 -7.55 13.52
C GLU A 1106 -33.96 -6.74 12.60
N ILE A 1107 -34.36 -5.52 13.00
CA ILE A 1107 -35.17 -4.62 12.16
C ILE A 1107 -34.42 -4.31 10.86
N ASN A 1108 -33.13 -3.95 10.93
CA ASN A 1108 -32.32 -3.72 9.74
C ASN A 1108 -32.25 -4.97 8.86
N GLY A 1109 -32.03 -6.14 9.45
CA GLY A 1109 -32.01 -7.43 8.75
C GLY A 1109 -33.33 -7.72 8.04
N PHE A 1110 -34.47 -7.48 8.69
CA PHE A 1110 -35.80 -7.61 8.10
C PHE A 1110 -36.00 -6.63 6.94
N LEU A 1111 -35.68 -5.34 7.12
CA LEU A 1111 -35.79 -4.33 6.06
C LEU A 1111 -34.92 -4.67 4.85
N ILE A 1112 -33.70 -5.14 5.08
CA ILE A 1112 -32.78 -5.62 4.03
C ILE A 1112 -33.42 -6.79 3.25
N ILE A 1113 -34.02 -7.75 3.95
CA ILE A 1113 -34.69 -8.89 3.29
C ILE A 1113 -35.88 -8.39 2.47
N VAL A 1114 -36.75 -7.56 3.04
CA VAL A 1114 -37.93 -7.03 2.34
C VAL A 1114 -37.52 -6.31 1.06
N LEU A 1115 -36.54 -5.40 1.12
CA LEU A 1115 -36.02 -4.72 -0.08
C LEU A 1115 -35.38 -5.68 -1.08
N GLY A 1116 -34.61 -6.64 -0.61
CA GLY A 1116 -33.96 -7.65 -1.45
C GLY A 1116 -34.96 -8.51 -2.23
N LEU A 1117 -36.18 -8.67 -1.70
CA LEU A 1117 -37.28 -9.41 -2.32
C LEU A 1117 -38.14 -8.56 -3.28
N ILE A 1118 -38.09 -7.22 -3.20
CA ILE A 1118 -38.92 -6.33 -4.06
C ILE A 1118 -38.80 -6.69 -5.55
N PRO A 1119 -37.59 -6.86 -6.13
CA PRO A 1119 -37.46 -7.17 -7.56
C PRO A 1119 -38.09 -8.52 -7.94
N LEU A 1120 -38.21 -9.45 -6.99
CA LEU A 1120 -38.82 -10.78 -7.21
C LEU A 1120 -40.35 -10.71 -7.21
N LEU A 1121 -40.94 -9.67 -6.60
CA LEU A 1121 -42.40 -9.43 -6.55
C LEU A 1121 -42.92 -8.63 -7.75
N LEU A 1122 -42.04 -8.04 -8.56
CA LEU A 1122 -42.38 -7.25 -9.74
C LEU A 1122 -43.30 -7.96 -10.75
N PRO A 1123 -43.16 -9.26 -11.05
CA PRO A 1123 -44.08 -9.96 -11.95
C PRO A 1123 -45.53 -9.96 -11.45
N LEU A 1124 -45.73 -10.04 -10.13
CA LEU A 1124 -47.03 -10.08 -9.49
C LEU A 1124 -47.68 -8.69 -9.48
N LEU A 1125 -46.90 -7.64 -9.18
CA LEU A 1125 -47.34 -6.24 -9.27
C LEU A 1125 -47.70 -5.84 -10.70
N ALA A 1126 -46.91 -6.24 -11.70
CA ALA A 1126 -47.19 -5.98 -13.11
C ALA A 1126 -48.49 -6.68 -13.56
N LYS A 1127 -48.73 -7.91 -13.10
CA LYS A 1127 -49.95 -8.68 -13.41
C LYS A 1127 -51.21 -8.07 -12.79
N LEU A 1128 -51.15 -7.62 -11.54
CA LEU A 1128 -52.28 -6.96 -10.86
C LEU A 1128 -52.71 -5.68 -11.58
N ARG A 1129 -51.74 -4.83 -11.99
CA ARG A 1129 -52.02 -3.60 -12.75
C ARG A 1129 -52.50 -3.82 -14.17
N ALA A 1130 -51.96 -4.81 -14.88
CA ALA A 1130 -52.42 -5.16 -16.24
C ALA A 1130 -53.88 -5.64 -16.24
N GLY A 1131 -54.35 -6.22 -15.13
CA GLY A 1131 -55.76 -6.53 -14.87
C GLY A 1131 -56.63 -5.28 -14.75
N ASP A 1132 -56.19 -4.26 -14.00
CA ASP A 1132 -56.91 -3.00 -13.83
C ASP A 1132 -57.06 -2.20 -15.14
N THR A 1133 -56.01 -2.15 -15.97
CA THR A 1133 -56.06 -1.42 -17.26
C THR A 1133 -57.02 -2.05 -18.28
N ARG A 1134 -57.24 -3.37 -18.22
CA ARG A 1134 -58.22 -4.06 -19.09
C ARG A 1134 -59.67 -3.78 -18.67
N ASN A 1135 -59.90 -3.52 -17.38
CA ASN A 1135 -61.23 -3.15 -16.90
C ASN A 1135 -61.60 -1.70 -17.25
N THR A 1136 -60.63 -0.79 -17.37
CA THR A 1136 -60.90 0.61 -17.77
C THR A 1136 -61.10 0.81 -19.28
N THR A 1137 -60.59 -0.08 -20.14
CA THR A 1137 -60.81 0.01 -21.61
C THR A 1137 -62.04 -0.76 -22.09
N ALA A 1138 -62.74 -1.47 -21.20
CA ALA A 1138 -64.02 -2.11 -21.51
C ALA A 1138 -65.23 -1.18 -21.31
N GLU A 1139 -65.02 0.04 -20.78
CA GLU A 1139 -66.03 1.08 -20.59
C GLU A 1139 -65.71 2.40 -21.35
N ALA A 1140 -64.88 2.36 -22.40
CA ALA A 1140 -64.61 3.52 -23.29
C ALA A 1140 -64.83 3.17 -24.77
#